data_AF-A0A7S3SMS3-F1
#
_entry.id   AF-A0A7S3SMS3-F1
#
_cell.length_a   1.000
_cell.length_b   1.000
_cell.length_c   1.000
_cell.angle_alpha   90.00
_cell.angle_beta   90.00
_cell.angle_gamma   90.00
#
_symmetry.space_group_name_H-M   'P 1'
#
loop_
_entity.id
_entity.type
_entity.pdbx_description
1 polymer ?
#
loop_
_entity_poly.entity_id
_entity_poly.type
_entity_poly.pdbx_seq_one_letter_code
_entity_poly.pdbx_strand_id
1 'polypeptide(L)'
;CAQASPSTIAMRWRRWLLPCVAAATLLLQAVLHTRAIGSTLSMAGGDGSRQQRSQPRRDWESRTLHASGPRATTVDVVLLSEAYTRADHFFADADRATRSYFSARGATFFGVSALINVHAVYLRSAASKIGRGGPADTAFRCYRARDEPLRAILDSNVTLPRARAACREALGCPGCDFLVLLVNEPLYGGMAAEGVTMITNSPTSGAISARHELAHALADLGEEYDGGGDYSGDNFAETARLCERDEGPRRRGRRLVWPCVPWSAWLPPPLERQSAWREASGASSTLLHIDHPWRVLGAEAPYRVSFHVPAGGWEELRISWSVSGVAHPEDVALSLDGAPTATKLRLQQDRQFLRLETSDAAALSAGKHSLVFAAARAARPTLCHIMVHAFARGFGGADGGDRTRGAVGIFPVFSRAGRRIGYRPTQDSCLMREMLSSTLCPICTEALWRNLLSSAGAAASRISLLHWVRLSSARRGGRPSAAQTRIEAAVAPLGAFRRARVPTERLRVRLFPHGDGAAGEGVDMPRSGSQRAGGGDGATAVELLVPRMSAPARERCWRVAVEVSTAEVRSFAVQSELCFCEAEAGLEYGEYGLQDVSREARCVPCGGSGAARVRHECPLSEEAGAASFGDASLADRECTVPLLLA
;
A
#
# COMPACT_ATOMS: atom_id res chain seq x y z
N CYS A 1 -76.55 -9.06 -8.66
CA CYS A 1 -76.14 -9.93 -9.79
C CYS A 1 -74.81 -9.41 -10.33
N ALA A 2 -73.75 -10.20 -10.48
CA ALA A 2 -73.54 -11.58 -10.05
C ALA A 2 -72.03 -11.84 -9.85
N GLN A 3 -71.68 -12.66 -8.85
CA GLN A 3 -70.55 -13.62 -8.77
C GLN A 3 -69.10 -13.13 -9.13
N ALA A 4 -68.04 -13.47 -8.38
CA ALA A 4 -67.92 -14.10 -7.06
C ALA A 4 -66.52 -13.82 -6.46
N SER A 5 -66.40 -14.00 -5.13
CA SER A 5 -65.16 -13.91 -4.31
C SER A 5 -64.53 -15.32 -4.15
N PRO A 6 -63.56 -15.59 -3.22
CA PRO A 6 -62.59 -14.75 -2.51
C PRO A 6 -61.12 -15.26 -2.69
N SER A 7 -60.07 -14.58 -2.21
CA SER A 7 -59.40 -14.91 -0.92
C SER A 7 -57.86 -14.63 -1.08
N THR A 8 -57.02 -14.26 -0.08
CA THR A 8 -57.22 -13.65 1.25
C THR A 8 -56.11 -12.61 1.53
N ILE A 9 -56.45 -11.58 2.31
CA ILE A 9 -55.60 -10.59 3.01
C ILE A 9 -54.52 -11.27 3.89
N ALA A 10 -53.24 -10.90 4.02
CA ALA A 10 -52.47 -9.66 3.78
C ALA A 10 -52.70 -8.49 4.78
N MET A 11 -52.30 -8.65 6.06
CA MET A 11 -52.26 -7.53 7.02
C MET A 11 -50.88 -7.26 7.64
N ARG A 12 -50.38 -6.04 7.34
CA ARG A 12 -49.80 -5.02 8.25
C ARG A 12 -48.56 -5.41 9.09
N TRP A 13 -47.53 -4.55 9.25
CA TRP A 13 -47.55 -3.09 9.29
C TRP A 13 -46.31 -2.45 8.63
N ARG A 14 -46.53 -1.42 7.80
CA ARG A 14 -45.58 -0.31 7.55
C ARG A 14 -46.35 1.01 7.44
N ARG A 15 -45.96 2.02 8.21
CA ARG A 15 -46.40 3.43 8.14
C ARG A 15 -45.24 4.32 8.58
N TRP A 16 -45.02 5.53 8.04
CA TRP A 16 -45.40 6.20 6.78
C TRP A 16 -44.39 7.39 6.63
N LEU A 17 -44.27 8.07 5.48
CA LEU A 17 -43.27 9.13 5.22
C LEU A 17 -43.75 10.57 5.57
N LEU A 18 -42.79 11.51 5.52
CA LEU A 18 -42.83 12.97 5.83
C LEU A 18 -44.05 13.79 5.33
N PRO A 19 -44.25 14.99 5.93
CA PRO A 19 -44.03 16.25 5.19
C PRO A 19 -43.08 17.23 5.96
N CYS A 20 -42.04 17.78 5.34
CA CYS A 20 -41.99 19.02 4.53
C CYS A 20 -41.94 20.35 5.33
N VAL A 21 -40.72 20.91 5.38
CA VAL A 21 -40.34 22.33 5.20
C VAL A 21 -41.39 23.41 5.51
N ALA A 22 -41.17 24.16 6.60
CA ALA A 22 -41.58 25.55 6.73
C ALA A 22 -40.62 26.32 7.66
N ALA A 23 -40.38 27.60 7.35
CA ALA A 23 -39.74 28.61 8.19
C ALA A 23 -38.31 28.34 8.72
N ALA A 24 -37.32 28.56 7.85
CA ALA A 24 -36.07 29.18 8.31
C ALA A 24 -36.32 30.68 8.63
N THR A 25 -35.37 31.30 9.35
CA THR A 25 -35.22 32.75 9.57
C THR A 25 -36.38 33.52 10.23
N LEU A 26 -36.20 33.87 11.51
CA LEU A 26 -36.48 35.21 12.08
C LEU A 26 -35.75 35.35 13.43
N LEU A 27 -34.82 36.32 13.53
CA LEU A 27 -34.30 37.02 14.74
C LEU A 27 -33.83 36.14 15.93
N LEU A 28 -32.56 36.05 16.33
CA LEU A 28 -31.47 37.04 16.45
C LEU A 28 -31.82 38.30 17.27
N GLN A 29 -31.10 38.46 18.39
CA GLN A 29 -30.90 39.66 19.24
C GLN A 29 -31.96 40.07 20.31
N ALA A 30 -31.41 40.77 21.33
CA ALA A 30 -32.02 41.44 22.50
C ALA A 30 -32.43 40.53 23.68
N VAL A 31 -31.69 40.38 24.80
CA VAL A 31 -30.98 41.31 25.74
C VAL A 31 -31.88 41.83 26.86
N LEU A 32 -31.30 42.02 28.07
CA LEU A 32 -31.89 42.47 29.36
C LEU A 32 -32.51 41.33 30.21
N HIS A 33 -31.88 40.91 31.32
CA HIS A 33 -31.96 41.48 32.69
C HIS A 33 -33.23 41.04 33.45
N THR A 34 -33.26 40.75 34.77
CA THR A 34 -32.24 40.68 35.84
C THR A 34 -32.85 40.01 37.09
N ARG A 35 -31.96 39.58 38.00
CA ARG A 35 -32.04 39.44 39.49
C ARG A 35 -31.97 37.97 39.95
N ALA A 36 -30.96 37.50 40.69
CA ALA A 36 -30.11 38.02 41.78
C ALA A 36 -30.72 37.90 43.20
N ILE A 37 -29.82 37.84 44.20
CA ILE A 37 -29.97 37.48 45.64
C ILE A 37 -29.66 35.98 45.86
N GLY A 38 -28.68 35.53 46.66
CA GLY A 38 -27.67 36.16 47.54
C GLY A 38 -27.31 35.14 48.63
N SER A 39 -26.23 35.15 49.43
CA SER A 39 -24.95 35.88 49.57
C SER A 39 -24.11 35.01 50.57
N THR A 40 -22.77 34.99 50.65
CA THR A 40 -21.88 36.01 51.23
C THR A 40 -20.39 35.60 51.14
N LEU A 41 -19.54 36.55 50.72
CA LEU A 41 -18.25 36.97 51.30
C LEU A 41 -17.18 35.96 51.79
N SER A 42 -16.03 35.99 51.11
CA SER A 42 -14.75 36.44 51.73
C SER A 42 -13.77 36.92 50.64
N MET A 43 -13.00 37.98 50.89
CA MET A 43 -12.01 38.53 49.96
C MET A 43 -10.60 38.58 50.56
N ALA A 44 -9.66 37.92 49.87
CA ALA A 44 -8.25 38.26 49.73
C ALA A 44 -7.80 37.52 48.45
N GLY A 45 -7.11 38.09 47.47
CA GLY A 45 -6.24 39.27 47.48
C GLY A 45 -4.85 38.81 47.08
N GLY A 46 -4.48 38.89 45.79
CA GLY A 46 -3.13 38.53 45.34
C GLY A 46 -3.05 37.86 43.95
N ASP A 47 -2.58 38.66 43.00
CA ASP A 47 -1.66 38.32 41.90
C ASP A 47 -2.06 37.36 40.76
N GLY A 48 -1.51 37.64 39.59
CA GLY A 48 -1.84 37.00 38.33
C GLY A 48 -0.87 35.88 37.93
N SER A 49 -1.39 34.68 37.75
CA SER A 49 -0.83 33.75 36.76
C SER A 49 -1.94 32.94 36.09
N ARG A 50 -2.23 33.27 34.83
CA ARG A 50 -3.18 32.51 34.01
C ARG A 50 -2.48 31.23 33.56
N GLN A 51 -2.40 30.23 34.44
CA GLN A 51 -1.87 28.91 34.10
C GLN A 51 -2.62 28.36 32.88
N GLN A 52 -1.96 28.38 31.73
CA GLN A 52 -2.29 27.46 30.64
C GLN A 52 -2.20 26.06 31.23
N ARG A 53 -3.35 25.38 31.33
CA ARG A 53 -3.37 23.94 31.56
C ARG A 53 -2.75 23.28 30.33
N SER A 54 -1.44 23.05 30.39
CA SER A 54 -0.75 22.18 29.46
C SER A 54 -1.46 20.83 29.51
N GLN A 55 -1.98 20.39 28.36
CA GLN A 55 -2.37 19.00 28.23
C GLN A 55 -1.11 18.15 28.48
N PRO A 56 -1.21 17.02 29.20
CA PRO A 56 -0.06 16.16 29.40
C PRO A 56 0.44 15.71 28.03
N ARG A 57 1.70 16.06 27.71
CA ARG A 57 2.38 15.52 26.52
C ARG A 57 2.26 14.01 26.58
N ARG A 58 1.74 13.40 25.51
CA ARG A 58 1.82 11.95 25.36
C ARG A 58 3.26 11.63 25.03
N ASP A 59 3.91 10.84 25.88
CA ASP A 59 5.25 10.33 25.62
C ASP A 59 5.18 9.34 24.45
N TRP A 60 5.38 9.87 23.24
CA TRP A 60 5.66 9.08 22.05
C TRP A 60 7.17 8.82 21.96
N GLU A 61 7.55 7.69 21.37
CA GLU A 61 8.92 7.41 20.95
C GLU A 61 8.86 6.99 19.48
N SER A 62 9.68 7.59 18.62
CA SER A 62 9.73 7.28 17.20
C SER A 62 11.13 6.81 16.78
N ARG A 63 11.18 5.84 15.86
CA ARG A 63 12.42 5.28 15.30
C ARG A 63 12.23 5.03 13.81
N THR A 64 13.18 5.46 12.98
CA THR A 64 13.24 5.06 11.57
C THR A 64 13.93 3.70 11.50
N LEU A 65 13.22 2.68 11.00
CA LEU A 65 13.69 1.30 10.92
C LEU A 65 14.26 0.95 9.54
N HIS A 66 13.81 1.67 8.50
CA HIS A 66 14.32 1.59 7.14
C HIS A 66 14.25 2.99 6.52
N ALA A 67 15.33 3.45 5.90
CA ALA A 67 15.44 4.76 5.28
C ALA A 67 16.05 4.63 3.88
N SER A 68 15.39 5.22 2.89
CA SER A 68 15.81 5.17 1.49
C SER A 68 16.08 6.56 0.89
N GLY A 69 15.55 7.62 1.51
CA GLY A 69 15.77 8.99 1.07
C GLY A 69 15.00 10.00 1.92
N PRO A 70 15.11 11.30 1.58
CA PRO A 70 14.43 12.37 2.31
C PRO A 70 12.92 12.21 2.21
N ARG A 71 12.23 12.29 3.36
CA ARG A 71 10.77 12.12 3.50
C ARG A 71 9.96 12.90 2.48
N ALA A 72 10.42 14.10 2.09
CA ALA A 72 9.80 14.92 1.06
C ALA A 72 9.65 14.23 -0.32
N THR A 73 10.47 13.21 -0.61
CA THR A 73 10.58 12.54 -1.92
C THR A 73 10.37 11.03 -1.89
N THR A 74 10.05 10.47 -0.72
CA THR A 74 9.82 9.05 -0.46
C THR A 74 8.46 8.81 0.18
N VAL A 75 8.02 7.56 0.17
CA VAL A 75 6.82 7.08 0.85
C VAL A 75 7.15 6.69 2.28
N ASP A 76 6.46 7.26 3.26
CA ASP A 76 6.64 6.94 4.66
C ASP A 76 5.53 5.98 5.13
N VAL A 77 5.91 4.71 5.36
CA VAL A 77 5.08 3.69 6.00
C VAL A 77 5.29 3.77 7.51
N VAL A 78 4.22 4.01 8.27
CA VAL A 78 4.31 4.28 9.72
C VAL A 78 3.62 3.19 10.51
N LEU A 79 4.43 2.35 11.15
CA LEU A 79 4.01 1.33 12.10
C LEU A 79 3.69 2.01 13.45
N LEU A 80 2.46 1.91 13.92
CA LEU A 80 1.96 2.47 15.17
C LEU A 80 1.65 1.34 16.16
N SER A 81 2.02 1.50 17.43
CA SER A 81 1.88 0.43 18.43
C SER A 81 0.47 0.33 19.02
N GLU A 82 -0.26 -0.76 18.76
CA GLU A 82 -1.55 -1.05 19.37
C GLU A 82 -1.45 -2.22 20.37
N ALA A 83 -2.04 -2.05 21.56
CA ALA A 83 -1.99 -3.00 22.67
C ALA A 83 -0.57 -3.33 23.20
N TYR A 84 0.42 -2.45 22.98
CA TYR A 84 1.75 -2.55 23.59
C TYR A 84 1.85 -1.68 24.84
N THR A 85 2.15 -2.31 25.98
CA THR A 85 2.42 -1.63 27.26
C THR A 85 3.90 -1.26 27.45
N ARG A 86 4.78 -1.74 26.55
CA ARG A 86 6.24 -1.57 26.58
C ARG A 86 6.78 -1.22 25.19
N ALA A 87 7.71 -0.26 25.13
CA ALA A 87 8.33 0.22 23.90
C ALA A 87 9.29 -0.81 23.27
N ASP A 88 10.11 -1.48 24.09
CA ASP A 88 11.13 -2.43 23.62
C ASP A 88 10.51 -3.64 22.90
N HIS A 89 9.39 -4.16 23.42
CA HIS A 89 8.62 -5.21 22.77
C HIS A 89 8.06 -4.77 21.41
N PHE A 90 7.48 -3.56 21.35
CA PHE A 90 6.96 -3.00 20.10
C PHE A 90 8.06 -2.81 19.05
N PHE A 91 9.20 -2.22 19.43
CA PHE A 91 10.28 -1.97 18.45
C PHE A 91 10.90 -3.28 17.94
N ALA A 92 11.01 -4.32 18.76
CA ALA A 92 11.46 -5.64 18.30
C ALA A 92 10.49 -6.28 17.27
N ASP A 93 9.18 -6.12 17.48
CA ASP A 93 8.16 -6.59 16.54
C ASP A 93 8.13 -5.76 15.25
N ALA A 94 8.23 -4.43 15.37
CA ALA A 94 8.25 -3.51 14.25
C ALA A 94 9.50 -3.69 13.36
N ASP A 95 10.66 -3.95 13.97
CA ASP A 95 11.92 -4.28 13.30
C ASP A 95 11.84 -5.64 12.57
N ARG A 96 11.25 -6.66 13.20
CA ARG A 96 10.94 -7.94 12.52
C ARG A 96 10.01 -7.74 11.32
N ALA A 97 8.92 -7.00 11.49
CA ALA A 97 7.95 -6.71 10.42
C ALA A 97 8.63 -5.96 9.26
N THR A 98 9.39 -4.90 9.56
CA THR A 98 10.14 -4.10 8.58
C THR A 98 11.08 -4.97 7.73
N ARG A 99 11.88 -5.82 8.38
CA ARG A 99 12.74 -6.78 7.68
C ARG A 99 11.95 -7.77 6.84
N SER A 100 10.90 -8.38 7.41
CA SER A 100 10.15 -9.45 6.75
C SER A 100 9.32 -8.99 5.55
N TYR A 101 8.90 -7.72 5.50
CA TYR A 101 8.00 -7.21 4.44
C TYR A 101 8.72 -6.32 3.43
N PHE A 102 9.69 -5.51 3.87
CA PHE A 102 10.32 -4.47 3.04
C PHE A 102 11.81 -4.71 2.77
N SER A 103 12.66 -4.89 3.78
CA SER A 103 14.11 -4.73 3.61
C SER A 103 14.94 -6.00 3.44
N ALA A 104 14.44 -7.19 3.82
CA ALA A 104 15.15 -8.45 3.57
C ALA A 104 15.03 -8.90 2.10
N ARG A 105 16.08 -9.52 1.55
CA ARG A 105 16.03 -10.10 0.19
C ARG A 105 14.98 -11.21 0.15
N GLY A 106 14.05 -11.10 -0.80
CA GLY A 106 12.91 -12.02 -0.91
C GLY A 106 11.68 -11.62 -0.09
N ALA A 107 11.73 -10.49 0.65
CA ALA A 107 10.54 -9.87 1.21
C ALA A 107 9.63 -9.32 0.10
N THR A 108 8.32 -9.34 0.34
CA THR A 108 7.28 -9.08 -0.69
C THR A 108 7.39 -7.71 -1.35
N PHE A 109 7.78 -6.68 -0.60
CA PHE A 109 7.92 -5.31 -1.11
C PHE A 109 9.38 -4.92 -1.37
N PHE A 110 10.32 -5.88 -1.36
CA PHE A 110 11.75 -5.62 -1.57
C PHE A 110 12.03 -4.92 -2.91
N GLY A 111 11.26 -5.25 -3.96
CA GLY A 111 11.34 -4.60 -5.26
C GLY A 111 11.16 -3.08 -5.19
N VAL A 112 10.27 -2.57 -4.35
CA VAL A 112 10.00 -1.11 -4.20
C VAL A 112 10.60 -0.50 -2.93
N SER A 113 11.36 -1.27 -2.14
CA SER A 113 11.85 -0.83 -0.83
C SER A 113 12.71 0.44 -0.87
N ALA A 114 13.34 0.75 -2.01
CA ALA A 114 14.14 1.95 -2.24
C ALA A 114 13.31 3.24 -2.45
N LEU A 115 11.98 3.14 -2.55
CA LEU A 115 11.06 4.28 -2.60
C LEU A 115 10.42 4.55 -1.23
N ILE A 116 10.68 3.69 -0.24
CA ILE A 116 9.95 3.61 1.02
C ILE A 116 10.91 3.90 2.19
N ASN A 117 10.45 4.69 3.15
CA ASN A 117 10.94 4.69 4.53
C ASN A 117 9.93 3.91 5.39
N VAL A 118 10.42 3.27 6.45
CA VAL A 118 9.57 2.64 7.47
C VAL A 118 9.90 3.24 8.82
N HIS A 119 8.92 3.87 9.44
CA HIS A 119 9.00 4.44 10.79
C HIS A 119 8.17 3.60 11.75
N ALA A 120 8.66 3.45 12.98
CA ALA A 120 7.92 2.89 14.09
C ALA A 120 7.66 3.99 15.12
N VAL A 121 6.40 4.16 15.51
CA VAL A 121 5.92 5.15 16.48
C VAL A 121 5.23 4.43 17.62
N TYR A 122 5.88 4.43 18.78
CA TYR A 122 5.36 3.88 20.01
C TYR A 122 4.45 4.88 20.71
N LEU A 123 3.24 4.41 21.05
CA LEU A 123 2.29 5.04 21.94
C LEU A 123 1.81 4.00 22.95
N ARG A 124 2.15 4.20 24.23
CA ARG A 124 1.81 3.26 25.31
C ARG A 124 0.30 3.02 25.37
N SER A 125 -0.11 1.75 25.23
CA SER A 125 -1.47 1.30 25.55
C SER A 125 -1.61 1.02 27.05
N ALA A 126 -2.80 1.27 27.62
CA ALA A 126 -3.08 0.93 29.02
C ALA A 126 -3.27 -0.59 29.20
N ALA A 127 -3.96 -1.24 28.26
CA ALA A 127 -4.08 -2.71 28.19
C ALA A 127 -3.04 -3.33 27.22
N SER A 128 -2.62 -4.56 27.53
CA SER A 128 -1.72 -5.38 26.69
C SER A 128 -2.44 -6.31 25.70
N LYS A 129 -3.78 -6.16 25.57
CA LYS A 129 -4.63 -6.92 24.66
C LYS A 129 -5.71 -6.00 24.10
N ILE A 130 -6.13 -6.25 22.86
CA ILE A 130 -7.30 -5.59 22.26
C ILE A 130 -8.61 -6.14 22.84
N GLY A 131 -9.72 -5.44 22.61
CA GLY A 131 -11.02 -5.84 23.15
C GLY A 131 -11.65 -7.05 22.45
N ARG A 132 -12.71 -7.62 23.03
CA ARG A 132 -13.50 -8.70 22.43
C ARG A 132 -15.00 -8.39 22.49
N GLY A 133 -15.64 -8.31 21.32
CA GLY A 133 -17.02 -7.84 21.18
C GLY A 133 -17.19 -6.33 21.37
N GLY A 134 -16.10 -5.57 21.39
CA GLY A 134 -16.06 -4.11 21.57
C GLY A 134 -14.66 -3.63 21.99
N PRO A 135 -14.37 -2.32 21.87
CA PRO A 135 -13.04 -1.73 22.10
C PRO A 135 -12.56 -1.77 23.56
N ALA A 136 -11.32 -2.21 23.77
CA ALA A 136 -10.61 -2.09 25.05
C ALA A 136 -10.01 -0.68 25.25
N ASP A 137 -9.37 -0.46 26.41
CA ASP A 137 -8.55 0.72 26.68
C ASP A 137 -7.11 0.53 26.17
N THR A 138 -6.99 0.60 24.85
CA THR A 138 -5.73 0.55 24.11
C THR A 138 -5.52 1.87 23.35
N ALA A 139 -4.31 2.10 22.85
CA ALA A 139 -3.93 3.35 22.18
C ALA A 139 -4.92 3.75 21.07
N PHE A 140 -5.29 2.79 20.22
CA PHE A 140 -6.16 2.99 19.06
C PHE A 140 -7.52 2.28 19.15
N ARG A 141 -7.80 1.61 20.28
CA ARG A 141 -9.11 1.00 20.60
C ARG A 141 -9.57 -0.07 19.60
N CYS A 142 -8.64 -0.84 19.04
CA CYS A 142 -8.97 -2.01 18.24
C CYS A 142 -9.65 -3.11 19.07
N TYR A 143 -10.35 -4.03 18.39
CA TYR A 143 -10.98 -5.18 19.02
C TYR A 143 -11.18 -6.35 18.05
N ARG A 144 -11.56 -7.50 18.59
CA ARG A 144 -11.99 -8.68 17.81
C ARG A 144 -13.49 -8.92 17.97
N ALA A 145 -14.11 -9.57 16.99
CA ALA A 145 -15.48 -10.05 17.11
C ALA A 145 -15.67 -11.00 18.32
N ARG A 146 -16.90 -11.10 18.84
CA ARG A 146 -17.18 -11.93 20.04
C ARG A 146 -17.18 -13.41 19.69
N ASP A 147 -17.87 -13.73 18.60
CA ASP A 147 -18.15 -15.01 17.96
C ASP A 147 -17.02 -15.48 17.03
N GLU A 148 -16.44 -14.58 16.24
CA GLU A 148 -15.32 -14.89 15.31
C GLU A 148 -13.96 -14.28 15.77
N PRO A 149 -13.46 -14.57 16.99
CA PRO A 149 -12.27 -13.90 17.54
C PRO A 149 -10.95 -14.27 16.83
N LEU A 150 -10.95 -15.18 15.85
CA LEU A 150 -9.76 -15.51 15.06
C LEU A 150 -9.83 -14.98 13.63
N ARG A 151 -10.84 -14.16 13.27
CA ARG A 151 -11.02 -13.68 11.89
C ARG A 151 -10.26 -12.40 11.57
N ALA A 152 -10.63 -11.30 12.22
CA ALA A 152 -10.19 -9.96 11.87
C ALA A 152 -9.88 -9.13 13.12
N ILE A 153 -9.05 -8.10 12.93
CA ILE A 153 -8.93 -6.98 13.85
C ILE A 153 -9.86 -5.88 13.34
N LEU A 154 -10.77 -5.44 14.19
CA LEU A 154 -11.75 -4.40 13.89
C LEU A 154 -11.30 -3.07 14.48
N ASP A 155 -11.56 -1.99 13.74
CA ASP A 155 -11.34 -0.62 14.16
C ASP A 155 -12.54 -0.06 14.93
N SER A 156 -12.35 1.13 15.49
CA SER A 156 -13.40 1.93 16.13
C SER A 156 -13.43 3.33 15.50
N ASN A 157 -14.50 4.08 15.74
CA ASN A 157 -14.64 5.45 15.25
C ASN A 157 -13.52 6.43 15.68
N VAL A 158 -12.68 6.08 16.66
CA VAL A 158 -11.51 6.88 17.06
C VAL A 158 -10.17 6.35 16.54
N THR A 159 -10.12 5.17 15.93
CA THR A 159 -8.89 4.48 15.52
C THR A 159 -8.11 5.30 14.48
N LEU A 160 -8.71 5.61 13.32
CA LEU A 160 -8.07 6.40 12.26
C LEU A 160 -7.75 7.85 12.71
N PRO A 161 -8.65 8.60 13.39
CA PRO A 161 -8.32 9.94 13.91
C PRO A 161 -7.11 9.94 14.86
N ARG A 162 -7.02 8.96 15.77
CA ARG A 162 -5.89 8.83 16.70
C ARG A 162 -4.60 8.43 15.97
N ALA A 163 -4.67 7.50 15.01
CA ALA A 163 -3.51 7.09 14.22
C ALA A 163 -2.89 8.27 13.44
N ARG A 164 -3.74 9.07 12.79
CA ARG A 164 -3.34 10.30 12.08
C ARG A 164 -2.75 11.36 13.01
N ALA A 165 -3.33 11.55 14.20
CA ALA A 165 -2.80 12.48 15.20
C ALA A 165 -1.42 12.04 15.71
N ALA A 166 -1.29 10.79 16.17
CA ALA A 166 -0.05 10.22 16.68
C ALA A 166 1.10 10.28 15.64
N CYS A 167 0.81 9.99 14.37
CA CYS A 167 1.81 10.12 13.32
C CYS A 167 2.28 11.58 13.11
N ARG A 168 1.35 12.53 13.02
CA ARG A 168 1.70 13.97 12.86
C ARG A 168 2.45 14.52 14.06
N GLU A 169 2.09 14.11 15.27
CA GLU A 169 2.78 14.54 16.50
C GLU A 169 4.19 13.97 16.62
N ALA A 170 4.40 12.70 16.22
CA ALA A 170 5.67 12.00 16.38
C ALA A 170 6.68 12.24 15.24
N LEU A 171 6.21 12.58 14.04
CA LEU A 171 7.05 12.74 12.85
C LEU A 171 6.86 14.09 12.12
N GLY A 172 5.73 14.79 12.28
CA GLY A 172 5.40 15.97 11.48
C GLY A 172 5.11 15.67 10.00
N CYS A 173 4.79 16.73 9.24
CA CYS A 173 4.52 16.67 7.79
C CYS A 173 5.72 17.22 6.99
N PRO A 174 6.01 16.70 5.78
CA PRO A 174 5.39 15.54 5.13
C PRO A 174 5.77 14.22 5.83
N GLY A 175 5.01 13.15 5.59
CA GLY A 175 5.44 11.79 5.93
C GLY A 175 4.55 11.00 6.90
N CYS A 176 3.27 10.87 6.56
CA CYS A 176 2.28 10.02 7.23
C CYS A 176 1.41 9.33 6.15
N ASP A 177 2.07 8.78 5.13
CA ASP A 177 1.40 8.37 3.88
C ASP A 177 0.59 7.07 4.05
N PHE A 178 1.19 6.05 4.69
CA PHE A 178 0.54 4.78 4.99
C PHE A 178 0.61 4.47 6.48
N LEU A 179 -0.54 4.42 7.14
CA LEU A 179 -0.65 4.13 8.56
C LEU A 179 -0.94 2.65 8.80
N VAL A 180 -0.10 2.01 9.61
CA VAL A 180 -0.22 0.58 9.92
C VAL A 180 -0.26 0.42 11.44
N LEU A 181 -1.36 -0.10 11.99
CA LEU A 181 -1.39 -0.49 13.40
C LEU A 181 -0.80 -1.89 13.52
N LEU A 182 0.39 -1.97 14.10
CA LEU A 182 0.96 -3.24 14.54
C LEU A 182 0.34 -3.57 15.90
N VAL A 183 -0.38 -4.68 15.96
CA VAL A 183 -1.19 -5.08 17.11
C VAL A 183 -0.50 -6.22 17.86
N ASN A 184 -0.35 -6.06 19.18
CA ASN A 184 0.19 -7.06 20.08
C ASN A 184 -0.80 -8.23 20.30
N GLU A 185 -0.89 -9.10 19.30
CA GLU A 185 -1.86 -10.19 19.20
C GLU A 185 -1.19 -11.37 18.44
N PRO A 186 -0.83 -12.48 19.12
CA PRO A 186 0.09 -13.48 18.59
C PRO A 186 -0.54 -14.50 17.62
N LEU A 187 -1.79 -14.30 17.20
CA LEU A 187 -2.57 -15.23 16.37
C LEU A 187 -3.22 -14.49 15.19
N TYR A 188 -3.49 -15.20 14.10
CA TYR A 188 -4.07 -14.69 12.84
C TYR A 188 -5.04 -13.51 13.02
N GLY A 189 -4.82 -12.48 12.23
CA GLY A 189 -5.72 -11.35 12.12
C GLY A 189 -5.05 -10.20 11.37
N GLY A 190 -5.88 -9.50 10.62
CA GLY A 190 -5.56 -8.26 9.94
C GLY A 190 -6.80 -7.70 9.27
N MET A 191 -6.72 -6.47 8.79
CA MET A 191 -7.74 -5.80 7.96
C MET A 191 -7.17 -4.48 7.42
N ALA A 192 -7.28 -4.24 6.12
CA ALA A 192 -7.19 -2.91 5.53
C ALA A 192 -8.52 -2.17 5.71
N ALA A 193 -8.55 -1.13 6.55
CA ALA A 193 -9.64 -0.17 6.62
C ALA A 193 -9.27 1.10 5.81
N GLU A 194 -10.20 2.05 5.66
CA GLU A 194 -9.91 3.27 4.90
C GLU A 194 -8.80 4.10 5.57
N GLY A 195 -7.63 4.15 4.94
CA GLY A 195 -6.51 4.98 5.39
C GLY A 195 -5.77 4.48 6.63
N VAL A 196 -6.06 3.26 7.10
CA VAL A 196 -5.29 2.57 8.15
C VAL A 196 -5.39 1.05 7.99
N THR A 197 -4.25 0.38 8.08
CA THR A 197 -4.16 -1.09 7.99
C THR A 197 -3.85 -1.67 9.37
N MET A 198 -4.64 -2.62 9.86
CA MET A 198 -4.35 -3.33 11.12
C MET A 198 -3.71 -4.69 10.83
N ILE A 199 -2.60 -5.00 11.51
CA ILE A 199 -1.87 -6.26 11.37
C ILE A 199 -1.49 -6.84 12.73
N THR A 200 -1.50 -8.16 12.86
CA THR A 200 -1.02 -8.85 14.07
C THR A 200 0.51 -9.00 14.08
N ASN A 201 1.10 -9.12 15.27
CA ASN A 201 2.52 -9.39 15.44
C ASN A 201 2.92 -10.87 15.26
N SER A 202 1.96 -11.77 14.97
CA SER A 202 2.24 -13.17 14.63
C SER A 202 3.30 -13.28 13.51
N PRO A 203 4.43 -13.98 13.74
CA PRO A 203 5.48 -14.17 12.74
C PRO A 203 5.08 -15.16 11.63
N THR A 204 3.98 -15.88 11.81
CA THR A 204 3.50 -16.95 10.93
C THR A 204 2.35 -16.47 10.05
N SER A 205 1.12 -16.57 10.53
CA SER A 205 -0.06 -16.23 9.73
C SER A 205 -0.42 -14.73 9.80
N GLY A 206 0.01 -14.02 10.84
CA GLY A 206 -0.02 -12.56 10.90
C GLY A 206 0.85 -11.94 9.82
N ALA A 207 2.06 -12.47 9.62
CA ALA A 207 2.93 -12.08 8.51
C ALA A 207 2.31 -12.34 7.12
N ILE A 208 1.52 -13.41 6.95
CA ILE A 208 0.73 -13.64 5.73
C ILE A 208 -0.30 -12.52 5.53
N SER A 209 -1.20 -12.30 6.50
CA SER A 209 -2.24 -11.28 6.40
C SER A 209 -1.63 -9.88 6.23
N ALA A 210 -0.57 -9.54 6.98
CA ALA A 210 0.09 -8.25 6.90
C ALA A 210 0.56 -7.91 5.49
N ARG A 211 1.17 -8.85 4.77
CA ARG A 211 1.61 -8.64 3.38
C ARG A 211 0.42 -8.47 2.43
N HIS A 212 -0.68 -9.19 2.66
CA HIS A 212 -1.91 -9.07 1.87
C HIS A 212 -2.57 -7.70 2.05
N GLU A 213 -2.82 -7.28 3.30
CA GLU A 213 -3.42 -5.98 3.59
C GLU A 213 -2.53 -4.80 3.17
N LEU A 214 -1.20 -4.94 3.27
CA LEU A 214 -0.24 -3.96 2.77
C LEU A 214 -0.23 -3.88 1.24
N ALA A 215 -0.48 -4.97 0.52
CA ALA A 215 -0.58 -4.94 -0.94
C ALA A 215 -1.83 -4.17 -1.40
N HIS A 216 -2.98 -4.34 -0.72
CA HIS A 216 -4.16 -3.48 -0.96
C HIS A 216 -3.83 -2.00 -0.73
N ALA A 217 -3.18 -1.66 0.39
CA ALA A 217 -2.84 -0.27 0.72
C ALA A 217 -1.84 0.34 -0.27
N LEU A 218 -0.71 -0.33 -0.53
CA LEU A 218 0.41 0.21 -1.30
C LEU A 218 0.18 0.20 -2.82
N ALA A 219 -0.73 -0.62 -3.34
CA ALA A 219 -0.90 -0.82 -4.80
C ALA A 219 -2.34 -0.64 -5.33
N ASP A 220 -3.32 -0.28 -4.49
CA ASP A 220 -4.77 -0.16 -4.85
C ASP A 220 -5.34 -1.42 -5.55
N LEU A 221 -4.87 -2.59 -5.12
CA LEU A 221 -5.27 -3.90 -5.67
C LEU A 221 -6.59 -4.39 -5.09
N GLY A 222 -7.38 -5.10 -5.91
CA GLY A 222 -8.48 -5.94 -5.44
C GLY A 222 -8.03 -7.35 -5.08
N GLU A 223 -8.99 -8.18 -4.68
CA GLU A 223 -8.79 -9.59 -4.36
C GLU A 223 -8.68 -10.47 -5.63
N GLU A 224 -7.77 -11.44 -5.64
CA GLU A 224 -7.74 -12.50 -6.66
C GLU A 224 -8.34 -13.83 -6.14
N TYR A 225 -8.48 -14.01 -4.83
CA TYR A 225 -9.13 -15.19 -4.26
C TYR A 225 -10.66 -15.18 -4.47
N ASP A 226 -11.30 -16.36 -4.46
CA ASP A 226 -12.75 -16.48 -4.71
C ASP A 226 -13.56 -16.15 -3.44
N GLY A 227 -14.71 -15.49 -3.59
CA GLY A 227 -15.59 -15.09 -2.49
C GLY A 227 -15.10 -13.92 -1.61
N GLY A 228 -14.10 -13.17 -2.08
CA GLY A 228 -13.66 -11.89 -1.52
C GLY A 228 -14.70 -10.77 -1.65
N GLY A 229 -14.39 -9.62 -1.02
CA GLY A 229 -15.29 -8.47 -0.96
C GLY A 229 -15.05 -7.39 -2.01
N ASP A 230 -13.83 -7.33 -2.56
CA ASP A 230 -13.40 -6.26 -3.47
C ASP A 230 -12.73 -6.84 -4.72
N TYR A 231 -13.27 -6.50 -5.89
CA TYR A 231 -12.83 -7.02 -7.19
C TYR A 231 -12.62 -5.85 -8.14
N SER A 232 -11.42 -5.29 -8.09
CA SER A 232 -11.02 -4.01 -8.65
C SER A 232 -9.52 -3.94 -8.89
N GLY A 233 -9.03 -2.81 -9.40
CA GLY A 233 -7.61 -2.59 -9.66
C GLY A 233 -7.11 -3.34 -10.90
N ASP A 234 -5.82 -3.18 -11.19
CA ASP A 234 -5.18 -3.72 -12.39
C ASP A 234 -5.10 -5.25 -12.42
N ASN A 235 -5.38 -5.93 -11.30
CA ASN A 235 -5.42 -7.39 -11.19
C ASN A 235 -6.82 -8.00 -11.38
N PHE A 236 -7.83 -7.22 -11.77
CA PHE A 236 -9.19 -7.70 -12.03
C PHE A 236 -9.77 -7.20 -13.36
N ALA A 237 -10.51 -8.07 -14.06
CA ALA A 237 -11.25 -7.75 -15.28
C ALA A 237 -12.67 -8.34 -15.26
N GLU A 238 -13.68 -7.57 -15.68
CA GLU A 238 -15.07 -8.06 -15.77
C GLU A 238 -15.26 -9.10 -16.90
N THR A 239 -14.46 -9.02 -17.98
CA THR A 239 -14.54 -9.94 -19.14
C THR A 239 -13.16 -10.48 -19.53
N ALA A 240 -13.13 -11.62 -20.21
CA ALA A 240 -11.91 -12.23 -20.76
C ALA A 240 -11.44 -11.60 -22.09
N ARG A 241 -12.10 -10.53 -22.58
CA ARG A 241 -11.68 -9.80 -23.78
C ARG A 241 -10.48 -8.92 -23.40
N LEU A 242 -9.45 -8.89 -24.23
CA LEU A 242 -8.33 -7.94 -24.06
C LEU A 242 -8.82 -6.50 -24.27
N CYS A 243 -8.29 -5.54 -23.52
CA CYS A 243 -8.61 -4.13 -23.73
C CYS A 243 -8.06 -3.65 -25.09
N GLU A 244 -8.86 -2.83 -25.77
CA GLU A 244 -8.42 -2.05 -26.93
C GLU A 244 -7.59 -0.84 -26.47
N ARG A 245 -6.87 -0.19 -27.41
CA ARG A 245 -5.83 0.80 -27.10
C ARG A 245 -6.31 1.98 -26.24
N ASP A 246 -7.56 2.40 -26.46
CA ASP A 246 -8.15 3.59 -25.85
C ASP A 246 -9.17 3.24 -24.75
N GLU A 247 -9.27 1.96 -24.35
CA GLU A 247 -10.11 1.54 -23.23
C GLU A 247 -9.39 1.69 -21.89
N GLY A 248 -10.06 2.33 -20.92
CA GLY A 248 -9.59 2.51 -19.56
C GLY A 248 -10.50 1.87 -18.51
N PRO A 249 -10.09 1.88 -17.23
CA PRO A 249 -10.92 1.39 -16.14
C PRO A 249 -12.07 2.36 -15.86
N ARG A 250 -13.22 1.83 -15.44
CA ARG A 250 -14.37 2.62 -14.99
C ARG A 250 -14.32 2.81 -13.47
N ARG A 251 -14.83 3.93 -12.95
CA ARG A 251 -15.05 4.08 -11.50
C ARG A 251 -16.28 3.28 -11.05
N ARG A 252 -16.11 2.43 -10.03
CA ARG A 252 -17.20 1.77 -9.30
C ARG A 252 -17.12 2.17 -7.83
N GLY A 253 -17.86 3.21 -7.47
CA GLY A 253 -17.67 3.90 -6.19
C GLY A 253 -16.29 4.55 -6.14
N ARG A 254 -15.46 4.18 -5.16
CA ARG A 254 -14.10 4.72 -4.99
C ARG A 254 -13.03 3.95 -5.78
N ARG A 255 -13.31 2.73 -6.22
CA ARG A 255 -12.36 1.84 -6.91
C ARG A 255 -12.41 1.99 -8.43
N LEU A 256 -11.32 1.60 -9.09
CA LEU A 256 -11.22 1.42 -10.54
C LEU A 256 -11.48 -0.03 -10.92
N VAL A 257 -12.25 -0.27 -11.99
CA VAL A 257 -12.63 -1.62 -12.45
C VAL A 257 -12.49 -1.70 -13.96
N TRP A 258 -11.71 -2.67 -14.44
CA TRP A 258 -11.50 -2.87 -15.87
C TRP A 258 -12.60 -3.72 -16.51
N PRO A 259 -13.17 -3.30 -17.66
CA PRO A 259 -14.22 -4.05 -18.36
C PRO A 259 -13.68 -5.19 -19.23
N CYS A 260 -12.36 -5.22 -19.39
CA CYS A 260 -11.55 -6.04 -20.27
C CYS A 260 -10.24 -6.34 -19.54
N VAL A 261 -9.39 -7.20 -20.09
CA VAL A 261 -8.09 -7.58 -19.51
C VAL A 261 -7.04 -6.50 -19.83
N PRO A 262 -6.54 -5.73 -18.83
CA PRO A 262 -5.48 -4.73 -19.04
C PRO A 262 -4.08 -5.34 -19.09
N TRP A 263 -3.87 -6.56 -18.57
CA TRP A 263 -2.56 -7.21 -18.51
C TRP A 263 -2.18 -7.99 -19.78
N SER A 264 -2.70 -7.59 -20.94
CA SER A 264 -2.41 -8.25 -22.23
C SER A 264 -0.91 -8.32 -22.54
N ALA A 265 -0.16 -7.28 -22.17
CA ALA A 265 1.30 -7.21 -22.30
C ALA A 265 2.06 -8.33 -21.56
N TRP A 266 1.44 -8.99 -20.57
CA TRP A 266 2.03 -10.08 -19.79
C TRP A 266 1.67 -11.49 -20.27
N LEU A 267 0.71 -11.63 -21.19
CA LEU A 267 0.31 -12.93 -21.73
C LEU A 267 1.42 -13.53 -22.61
N PRO A 268 1.54 -14.88 -22.66
CA PRO A 268 2.54 -15.54 -23.49
C PRO A 268 2.15 -15.49 -24.99
N PRO A 269 3.12 -15.25 -25.90
CA PRO A 269 2.89 -15.32 -27.36
C PRO A 269 2.76 -16.78 -27.85
N PRO A 270 2.23 -17.02 -29.07
CA PRO A 270 1.71 -16.04 -30.04
C PRO A 270 0.26 -15.60 -29.74
N LEU A 271 -0.07 -14.38 -30.17
CA LEU A 271 -1.37 -13.73 -29.96
C LEU A 271 -2.54 -14.43 -30.67
N GLU A 272 -2.26 -15.30 -31.63
CA GLU A 272 -3.25 -16.17 -32.30
C GLU A 272 -4.01 -17.08 -31.32
N ARG A 273 -3.41 -17.42 -30.17
CA ARG A 273 -4.06 -18.22 -29.12
C ARG A 273 -5.16 -17.47 -28.35
N GLN A 274 -5.39 -16.17 -28.61
CA GLN A 274 -6.39 -15.36 -27.90
C GLN A 274 -7.82 -15.93 -27.92
N SER A 275 -8.22 -16.63 -28.98
CA SER A 275 -9.50 -17.33 -29.05
C SER A 275 -9.57 -18.51 -28.08
N ALA A 276 -8.53 -19.36 -28.05
CA ALA A 276 -8.42 -20.49 -27.12
C ALA A 276 -8.46 -20.04 -25.65
N TRP A 277 -7.82 -18.90 -25.32
CA TRP A 277 -7.91 -18.32 -23.98
C TRP A 277 -9.35 -17.94 -23.61
N ARG A 278 -10.14 -17.33 -24.51
CA ARG A 278 -11.53 -16.92 -24.22
C ARG A 278 -12.42 -18.09 -23.84
N GLU A 279 -12.18 -19.27 -24.41
CA GLU A 279 -12.92 -20.50 -24.13
C GLU A 279 -12.41 -21.23 -22.88
N ALA A 280 -11.10 -21.43 -22.76
CA ALA A 280 -10.46 -22.06 -21.60
C ALA A 280 -10.69 -21.31 -20.28
N SER A 281 -10.73 -19.97 -20.32
CA SER A 281 -10.96 -19.11 -19.14
C SER A 281 -12.33 -19.33 -18.49
N GLY A 282 -13.29 -19.93 -19.20
CA GLY A 282 -14.65 -20.16 -18.72
C GLY A 282 -14.99 -21.62 -18.45
N ALA A 283 -14.42 -22.56 -19.21
CA ALA A 283 -14.81 -23.98 -19.20
C ALA A 283 -13.89 -24.87 -18.35
N SER A 284 -12.64 -24.45 -18.08
CA SER A 284 -11.60 -25.36 -17.58
C SER A 284 -11.42 -25.36 -16.05
N SER A 285 -12.16 -24.52 -15.31
CA SER A 285 -12.21 -24.58 -13.84
C SER A 285 -13.54 -24.09 -13.28
N THR A 286 -13.94 -24.57 -12.11
CA THR A 286 -15.17 -24.14 -11.42
C THR A 286 -15.02 -24.17 -9.89
N LEU A 287 -15.75 -23.29 -9.20
CA LEU A 287 -15.87 -23.31 -7.74
C LEU A 287 -17.10 -24.12 -7.33
N LEU A 288 -16.88 -25.28 -6.71
CA LEU A 288 -17.94 -26.19 -6.25
C LEU A 288 -18.48 -25.83 -4.87
N HIS A 289 -17.63 -25.29 -3.99
CA HIS A 289 -18.00 -24.85 -2.66
C HIS A 289 -17.02 -23.83 -2.09
N ILE A 290 -17.52 -22.90 -1.29
CA ILE A 290 -16.69 -22.03 -0.45
C ILE A 290 -17.44 -21.69 0.83
N ASP A 291 -16.73 -21.75 1.96
CA ASP A 291 -17.26 -21.33 3.23
C ASP A 291 -16.18 -20.81 4.19
N HIS A 292 -16.62 -19.97 5.14
CA HIS A 292 -15.81 -19.35 6.18
C HIS A 292 -16.46 -19.62 7.54
N PRO A 293 -16.40 -20.86 8.06
CA PRO A 293 -17.25 -21.27 9.17
C PRO A 293 -16.84 -20.73 10.55
N TRP A 294 -15.57 -20.37 10.74
CA TRP A 294 -14.99 -19.89 12.01
C TRP A 294 -15.41 -20.72 13.26
N ARG A 295 -15.63 -22.02 13.08
CA ARG A 295 -16.30 -22.90 14.03
C ARG A 295 -15.31 -23.77 14.80
N VAL A 296 -15.45 -23.84 16.12
CA VAL A 296 -14.68 -24.74 16.98
C VAL A 296 -15.15 -26.17 16.76
N LEU A 297 -14.26 -27.04 16.28
CA LEU A 297 -14.52 -28.46 16.10
C LEU A 297 -14.52 -29.20 17.45
N GLY A 298 -15.26 -30.30 17.53
CA GLY A 298 -15.34 -31.16 18.72
C GLY A 298 -16.18 -30.61 19.88
N ALA A 299 -16.59 -29.33 19.82
CA ALA A 299 -17.62 -28.77 20.71
C ALA A 299 -19.04 -29.27 20.35
N GLU A 300 -19.25 -29.61 19.09
CA GLU A 300 -20.52 -30.02 18.49
C GLU A 300 -20.29 -31.19 17.51
N ALA A 301 -21.34 -31.60 16.78
CA ALA A 301 -21.24 -32.57 15.70
C ALA A 301 -20.25 -32.12 14.59
N PRO A 302 -19.56 -33.07 13.91
CA PRO A 302 -18.59 -32.78 12.84
C PRO A 302 -19.08 -31.76 11.80
N TYR A 303 -18.17 -30.93 11.28
CA TYR A 303 -18.49 -30.03 10.17
C TYR A 303 -18.71 -30.85 8.92
N ARG A 304 -19.88 -30.72 8.28
CA ARG A 304 -20.21 -31.43 7.04
C ARG A 304 -20.50 -30.42 5.95
N VAL A 305 -19.74 -30.50 4.87
CA VAL A 305 -19.98 -29.79 3.62
C VAL A 305 -20.55 -30.79 2.62
N SER A 306 -21.61 -30.39 1.91
CA SER A 306 -22.07 -31.06 0.70
C SER A 306 -21.76 -30.18 -0.50
N PHE A 307 -21.21 -30.75 -1.56
CA PHE A 307 -20.99 -30.08 -2.84
C PHE A 307 -21.39 -31.01 -4.00
N HIS A 308 -21.57 -30.44 -5.19
CA HIS A 308 -21.95 -31.19 -6.38
C HIS A 308 -20.84 -31.08 -7.42
N VAL A 309 -20.31 -32.21 -7.88
CA VAL A 309 -19.41 -32.28 -9.04
C VAL A 309 -20.28 -32.43 -10.28
N PRO A 310 -20.29 -31.46 -11.22
CA PRO A 310 -21.03 -31.58 -12.47
C PRO A 310 -20.46 -32.69 -13.35
N ALA A 311 -21.27 -33.31 -14.20
CA ALA A 311 -20.74 -34.11 -15.32
C ALA A 311 -19.98 -33.18 -16.28
N GLY A 312 -18.75 -33.53 -16.68
CA GLY A 312 -17.99 -32.69 -17.62
C GLY A 312 -16.46 -32.83 -17.67
N GLY A 313 -15.88 -34.03 -17.54
CA GLY A 313 -14.45 -34.24 -17.83
C GLY A 313 -13.47 -33.53 -16.89
N TRP A 314 -13.84 -33.38 -15.61
CA TRP A 314 -12.93 -32.92 -14.55
C TRP A 314 -11.84 -33.97 -14.28
N GLU A 315 -10.60 -33.53 -14.09
CA GLU A 315 -9.43 -34.40 -13.85
C GLU A 315 -8.69 -34.10 -12.54
N GLU A 316 -9.01 -32.99 -11.87
CA GLU A 316 -8.49 -32.68 -10.55
C GLU A 316 -9.54 -31.99 -9.69
N LEU A 317 -9.68 -32.46 -8.45
CA LEU A 317 -10.39 -31.81 -7.38
C LEU A 317 -9.36 -31.21 -6.41
N ARG A 318 -9.48 -29.91 -6.12
CA ARG A 318 -8.66 -29.22 -5.11
C ARG A 318 -9.52 -28.78 -3.94
N ILE A 319 -9.14 -29.23 -2.74
CA ILE A 319 -9.74 -28.86 -1.47
C ILE A 319 -8.73 -28.02 -0.70
N SER A 320 -8.95 -26.71 -0.67
CA SER A 320 -8.17 -25.75 0.11
C SER A 320 -8.92 -25.41 1.40
N TRP A 321 -8.27 -25.50 2.55
CA TRP A 321 -8.91 -25.22 3.84
C TRP A 321 -7.92 -24.64 4.84
N SER A 322 -8.41 -24.16 5.99
CA SER A 322 -7.51 -23.67 7.04
C SER A 322 -8.09 -23.84 8.43
N VAL A 323 -7.21 -24.02 9.40
CA VAL A 323 -7.55 -24.32 10.80
C VAL A 323 -6.57 -23.63 11.75
N SER A 324 -7.05 -23.21 12.91
CA SER A 324 -6.26 -22.65 14.01
C SER A 324 -6.40 -23.50 15.27
N GLY A 325 -5.48 -23.37 16.22
CA GLY A 325 -5.58 -24.05 17.53
C GLY A 325 -5.34 -25.55 17.48
N VAL A 326 -4.39 -26.01 16.64
CA VAL A 326 -4.03 -27.43 16.51
C VAL A 326 -2.90 -27.74 17.49
N ALA A 327 -3.21 -28.48 18.55
CA ALA A 327 -2.26 -28.91 19.56
C ALA A 327 -1.51 -30.18 19.13
N HIS A 328 -2.13 -31.05 18.33
CA HIS A 328 -1.57 -32.29 17.79
C HIS A 328 -2.02 -32.51 16.32
N PRO A 329 -1.20 -33.08 15.41
CA PRO A 329 -1.60 -33.32 14.01
C PRO A 329 -2.87 -34.17 13.85
N GLU A 330 -3.12 -35.09 14.78
CA GLU A 330 -4.31 -35.93 14.87
C GLU A 330 -5.56 -35.21 15.39
N ASP A 331 -5.46 -33.95 15.85
CA ASP A 331 -6.59 -33.18 16.38
C ASP A 331 -7.71 -32.95 15.36
N VAL A 332 -7.42 -33.04 14.05
CA VAL A 332 -8.39 -32.84 12.98
C VAL A 332 -8.33 -34.00 11.99
N ALA A 333 -9.44 -34.71 11.84
CA ALA A 333 -9.65 -35.68 10.78
C ALA A 333 -10.44 -35.04 9.63
N LEU A 334 -9.97 -35.26 8.40
CA LEU A 334 -10.66 -34.91 7.17
C LEU A 334 -11.05 -36.20 6.43
N SER A 335 -12.29 -36.29 5.96
CA SER A 335 -12.72 -37.38 5.07
C SER A 335 -13.55 -36.86 3.90
N LEU A 336 -13.31 -37.41 2.72
CA LEU A 336 -14.10 -37.20 1.51
C LEU A 336 -14.91 -38.47 1.24
N ASP A 337 -16.23 -38.35 1.19
CA ASP A 337 -17.18 -39.45 0.94
C ASP A 337 -17.03 -40.65 1.90
N GLY A 338 -16.58 -40.36 3.12
CA GLY A 338 -16.30 -41.36 4.17
C GLY A 338 -14.88 -41.92 4.15
N ALA A 339 -14.13 -41.77 3.04
CA ALA A 339 -12.72 -42.13 2.98
C ALA A 339 -11.84 -41.08 3.69
N PRO A 340 -10.97 -41.47 4.64
CA PRO A 340 -10.07 -40.52 5.30
C PRO A 340 -9.02 -39.99 4.33
N THR A 341 -8.72 -38.70 4.39
CA THR A 341 -7.71 -38.07 3.54
C THR A 341 -6.43 -37.80 4.34
N ALA A 342 -5.27 -38.01 3.69
CA ALA A 342 -3.98 -37.74 4.33
C ALA A 342 -3.77 -36.22 4.46
N THR A 343 -3.69 -35.73 5.70
CA THR A 343 -3.41 -34.31 5.99
C THR A 343 -2.10 -34.17 6.75
N LYS A 344 -1.28 -33.18 6.38
CA LYS A 344 0.03 -32.90 7.00
C LYS A 344 -0.06 -31.67 7.90
N LEU A 345 -0.81 -31.81 8.98
CA LEU A 345 -0.94 -30.78 10.01
C LEU A 345 0.35 -30.62 10.81
N ARG A 346 0.61 -29.41 11.30
CA ARG A 346 1.75 -29.09 12.17
C ARG A 346 1.26 -28.74 13.58
N LEU A 347 2.14 -28.90 14.55
CA LEU A 347 1.95 -28.42 15.92
C LEU A 347 2.00 -26.88 15.93
N GLN A 348 0.85 -26.20 15.85
CA GLN A 348 0.77 -24.74 16.04
C GLN A 348 -0.64 -24.27 16.41
N GLN A 349 -0.69 -23.31 17.34
CA GLN A 349 -1.93 -22.63 17.73
C GLN A 349 -2.41 -21.62 16.67
N ASP A 350 -1.51 -21.13 15.82
CA ASP A 350 -1.83 -20.13 14.80
C ASP A 350 -2.48 -20.77 13.55
N ARG A 351 -3.07 -19.93 12.68
CA ARG A 351 -3.80 -20.39 11.49
C ARG A 351 -2.87 -21.06 10.47
N GLN A 352 -3.16 -22.31 10.15
CA GLN A 352 -2.51 -23.07 9.08
C GLN A 352 -3.42 -23.14 7.86
N PHE A 353 -2.86 -22.92 6.68
CA PHE A 353 -3.53 -23.12 5.40
C PHE A 353 -3.06 -24.44 4.81
N LEU A 354 -4.01 -25.27 4.37
CA LEU A 354 -3.79 -26.60 3.83
C LEU A 354 -4.44 -26.73 2.47
N ARG A 355 -3.84 -27.57 1.63
CA ARG A 355 -4.36 -27.93 0.31
C ARG A 355 -4.24 -29.43 0.12
N LEU A 356 -5.32 -30.03 -0.37
CA LEU A 356 -5.37 -31.39 -0.89
C LEU A 356 -5.75 -31.30 -2.37
N GLU A 357 -5.00 -31.97 -3.23
CA GLU A 357 -5.28 -32.12 -4.67
C GLU A 357 -5.45 -33.62 -4.93
N THR A 358 -6.47 -34.02 -5.68
CA THR A 358 -6.71 -35.42 -6.03
C THR A 358 -7.25 -35.56 -7.45
N SER A 359 -6.76 -36.57 -8.15
CA SER A 359 -7.26 -37.04 -9.45
C SER A 359 -7.93 -38.41 -9.34
N ASP A 360 -8.37 -38.79 -8.14
CA ASP A 360 -9.11 -40.03 -7.89
C ASP A 360 -10.47 -39.99 -8.61
N ALA A 361 -10.73 -41.00 -9.44
CA ALA A 361 -11.94 -41.08 -10.27
C ALA A 361 -13.25 -41.15 -9.44
N ALA A 362 -13.21 -41.69 -8.22
CA ALA A 362 -14.35 -41.68 -7.31
C ALA A 362 -14.59 -40.28 -6.73
N ALA A 363 -13.52 -39.55 -6.37
CA ALA A 363 -13.62 -38.16 -5.91
C ALA A 363 -14.07 -37.17 -7.01
N LEU A 364 -13.91 -37.56 -8.29
CA LEU A 364 -14.28 -36.79 -9.48
C LEU A 364 -15.59 -37.25 -10.14
N SER A 365 -16.26 -38.27 -9.60
CA SER A 365 -17.50 -38.79 -10.17
C SER A 365 -18.57 -37.70 -10.26
N ALA A 366 -19.40 -37.68 -11.31
CA ALA A 366 -20.50 -36.73 -11.38
C ALA A 366 -21.56 -37.06 -10.31
N GLY A 367 -21.84 -36.14 -9.38
CA GLY A 367 -22.71 -36.45 -8.26
C GLY A 367 -22.59 -35.52 -7.06
N LYS A 368 -23.20 -35.93 -5.94
CA LYS A 368 -23.14 -35.21 -4.66
C LYS A 368 -22.04 -35.83 -3.80
N HIS A 369 -21.11 -35.00 -3.37
CA HIS A 369 -19.99 -35.38 -2.51
C HIS A 369 -20.14 -34.77 -1.11
N SER A 370 -19.52 -35.40 -0.12
CA SER A 370 -19.49 -34.95 1.26
C SER A 370 -18.07 -34.85 1.80
N LEU A 371 -17.69 -33.64 2.20
CA LEU A 371 -16.46 -33.39 2.94
C LEU A 371 -16.78 -33.24 4.43
N VAL A 372 -16.06 -33.95 5.30
CA VAL A 372 -16.32 -33.95 6.74
C VAL A 372 -15.04 -33.59 7.50
N PHE A 373 -15.14 -32.60 8.39
CA PHE A 373 -14.10 -32.24 9.35
C PHE A 373 -14.55 -32.63 10.76
N ALA A 374 -13.81 -33.53 11.40
CA ALA A 374 -14.03 -33.94 12.78
C ALA A 374 -12.81 -33.57 13.63
N ALA A 375 -13.02 -33.37 14.93
CA ALA A 375 -11.93 -33.24 15.88
C ALA A 375 -11.71 -34.55 16.66
N ALA A 376 -10.47 -34.80 17.07
CA ALA A 376 -10.18 -35.83 18.05
C ALA A 376 -10.89 -35.54 19.39
N ARG A 377 -11.14 -36.59 20.19
CA ARG A 377 -11.82 -36.45 21.48
C ARG A 377 -10.97 -35.60 22.42
N ALA A 378 -11.55 -34.51 22.93
CA ALA A 378 -10.94 -33.41 23.70
C ALA A 378 -10.23 -32.29 22.91
N ALA A 379 -9.92 -32.46 21.62
CA ALA A 379 -9.36 -31.38 20.80
C ALA A 379 -10.39 -30.25 20.56
N ARG A 380 -9.90 -29.00 20.41
CA ARG A 380 -10.73 -27.79 20.15
C ARG A 380 -10.19 -26.86 19.04
N PRO A 381 -9.72 -27.39 17.89
CA PRO A 381 -9.26 -26.56 16.79
C PRO A 381 -10.43 -25.79 16.14
N THR A 382 -10.16 -24.60 15.62
CA THR A 382 -11.15 -23.75 14.92
C THR A 382 -10.98 -23.90 13.42
N LEU A 383 -12.00 -24.42 12.73
CA LEU A 383 -12.05 -24.47 11.26
C LEU A 383 -12.39 -23.07 10.73
N CYS A 384 -11.52 -22.49 9.92
CA CYS A 384 -11.58 -21.07 9.54
C CYS A 384 -12.11 -20.83 8.11
N HIS A 385 -11.75 -21.71 7.17
CA HIS A 385 -12.09 -21.57 5.75
C HIS A 385 -12.06 -22.94 5.05
N ILE A 386 -12.92 -23.11 4.05
CA ILE A 386 -13.03 -24.28 3.17
C ILE A 386 -13.33 -23.78 1.76
N MET A 387 -12.68 -24.33 0.75
CA MET A 387 -12.89 -24.01 -0.67
C MET A 387 -12.63 -25.27 -1.49
N VAL A 388 -13.52 -25.58 -2.43
CA VAL A 388 -13.45 -26.76 -3.29
C VAL A 388 -13.57 -26.33 -4.75
N HIS A 389 -12.54 -26.60 -5.54
CA HIS A 389 -12.51 -26.39 -6.98
C HIS A 389 -12.44 -27.71 -7.73
N ALA A 390 -13.00 -27.75 -8.94
CA ALA A 390 -12.68 -28.76 -9.94
C ALA A 390 -12.00 -28.11 -11.15
N PHE A 391 -11.05 -28.84 -11.74
CA PHE A 391 -10.27 -28.44 -12.91
C PHE A 391 -10.39 -29.49 -14.02
N ALA A 392 -10.56 -29.04 -15.26
CA ALA A 392 -10.65 -29.92 -16.43
C ALA A 392 -9.24 -30.29 -16.96
N ARG A 393 -9.17 -31.31 -17.82
CA ARG A 393 -7.93 -31.66 -18.54
C ARG A 393 -7.30 -30.42 -19.17
N GLY A 394 -6.00 -30.26 -18.99
CA GLY A 394 -5.24 -29.19 -19.65
C GLY A 394 -5.51 -27.78 -19.11
N PHE A 395 -6.25 -27.62 -18.00
CA PHE A 395 -6.33 -26.34 -17.30
C PHE A 395 -4.91 -25.93 -16.90
N GLY A 396 -4.39 -24.91 -17.57
CA GLY A 396 -2.99 -24.51 -17.50
C GLY A 396 -1.98 -25.60 -17.95
N GLY A 397 -2.19 -26.19 -19.13
CA GLY A 397 -1.11 -26.78 -19.93
C GLY A 397 -1.37 -28.21 -20.37
N ALA A 398 -1.04 -28.62 -21.61
CA ALA A 398 -0.04 -28.02 -22.50
C ALA A 398 -0.52 -26.92 -23.49
N ASP A 399 -1.83 -26.80 -23.78
CA ASP A 399 -2.32 -25.99 -24.92
C ASP A 399 -3.17 -24.74 -24.56
N GLY A 400 -3.36 -24.42 -23.26
CA GLY A 400 -4.36 -23.42 -22.83
C GLY A 400 -4.01 -22.64 -21.57
N GLY A 401 -2.71 -22.42 -21.36
CA GLY A 401 -2.13 -21.82 -20.16
C GLY A 401 -1.03 -22.69 -19.60
N ASP A 402 -0.44 -22.26 -18.48
CA ASP A 402 0.54 -23.06 -17.77
C ASP A 402 0.24 -22.98 -16.26
N ARG A 403 0.26 -24.11 -15.55
CA ARG A 403 0.17 -24.20 -14.09
C ARG A 403 1.55 -24.11 -13.43
N THR A 404 2.63 -23.96 -14.21
CA THR A 404 3.92 -23.56 -13.63
C THR A 404 3.73 -22.29 -12.80
N ARG A 405 4.36 -22.30 -11.62
CA ARG A 405 4.29 -21.17 -10.69
C ARG A 405 4.86 -19.93 -11.37
N GLY A 406 4.01 -18.92 -11.57
CA GLY A 406 4.38 -17.64 -12.18
C GLY A 406 3.75 -17.37 -13.54
N ALA A 407 3.11 -18.36 -14.17
CA ALA A 407 2.40 -18.16 -15.42
C ALA A 407 1.28 -17.11 -15.30
N VAL A 408 1.21 -16.23 -16.30
CA VAL A 408 0.14 -15.23 -16.44
C VAL A 408 -0.85 -15.71 -17.49
N GLY A 409 -2.14 -15.58 -17.17
CA GLY A 409 -3.25 -15.98 -18.02
C GLY A 409 -4.50 -15.16 -17.73
N ILE A 410 -5.67 -15.74 -17.99
CA ILE A 410 -6.97 -15.12 -17.73
C ILE A 410 -7.79 -16.14 -16.93
N PHE A 411 -7.60 -16.18 -15.61
CA PHE A 411 -8.21 -17.21 -14.77
C PHE A 411 -9.53 -16.71 -14.19
N PRO A 412 -10.61 -17.52 -14.15
CA PRO A 412 -11.90 -17.06 -13.64
C PRO A 412 -11.85 -16.87 -12.12
N VAL A 413 -12.49 -15.80 -11.66
CA VAL A 413 -12.77 -15.57 -10.23
C VAL A 413 -14.26 -15.66 -9.95
N PHE A 414 -14.59 -16.29 -8.82
CA PHE A 414 -15.95 -16.67 -8.45
C PHE A 414 -16.40 -15.96 -7.17
N SER A 415 -17.68 -15.61 -7.10
CA SER A 415 -18.34 -15.12 -5.89
C SER A 415 -18.57 -16.25 -4.87
N ARG A 416 -18.92 -15.90 -3.62
CA ARG A 416 -19.25 -16.89 -2.57
C ARG A 416 -20.40 -17.85 -2.97
N ALA A 417 -21.24 -17.45 -3.93
CA ALA A 417 -22.32 -18.27 -4.48
C ALA A 417 -21.91 -19.18 -5.66
N GLY A 418 -20.61 -19.35 -5.94
CA GLY A 418 -20.12 -20.16 -7.06
C GLY A 418 -20.25 -19.50 -8.45
N ARG A 419 -20.97 -18.38 -8.57
CA ARG A 419 -21.10 -17.65 -9.84
C ARG A 419 -19.79 -16.93 -10.19
N ARG A 420 -19.28 -17.12 -11.42
CA ARG A 420 -18.16 -16.35 -11.99
C ARG A 420 -18.51 -14.87 -12.06
N ILE A 421 -17.60 -14.01 -11.63
CA ILE A 421 -17.81 -12.55 -11.55
C ILE A 421 -16.78 -11.74 -12.37
N GLY A 422 -15.72 -12.39 -12.85
CA GLY A 422 -14.70 -11.78 -13.67
C GLY A 422 -13.48 -12.69 -13.78
N TYR A 423 -12.32 -12.08 -13.99
CA TYR A 423 -11.05 -12.75 -14.26
C TYR A 423 -9.88 -12.07 -13.53
N ARG A 424 -8.81 -12.84 -13.31
CA ARG A 424 -7.56 -12.45 -12.65
C ARG A 424 -6.33 -12.91 -13.44
N PRO A 425 -5.14 -12.34 -13.23
CA PRO A 425 -3.95 -12.67 -14.01
C PRO A 425 -3.30 -14.01 -13.66
N THR A 426 -3.46 -14.53 -12.43
CA THR A 426 -2.77 -15.77 -11.99
C THR A 426 -3.67 -16.77 -11.27
N GLN A 427 -3.24 -18.03 -11.20
CA GLN A 427 -3.99 -19.08 -10.50
C GLN A 427 -3.43 -19.44 -9.12
N ASP A 428 -2.11 -19.49 -8.97
CA ASP A 428 -1.41 -20.05 -7.79
C ASP A 428 -0.10 -19.31 -7.43
N SER A 429 0.16 -18.13 -8.01
CA SER A 429 1.46 -17.42 -7.89
C SER A 429 1.39 -15.98 -7.35
N CYS A 430 0.21 -15.41 -7.15
CA CYS A 430 0.03 -14.13 -6.47
C CYS A 430 -0.39 -14.32 -5.01
N LEU A 431 0.19 -13.54 -4.10
CA LEU A 431 -0.29 -13.38 -2.72
C LEU A 431 -1.78 -13.01 -2.64
N MET A 432 -2.26 -12.14 -3.55
CA MET A 432 -3.68 -11.74 -3.60
C MET A 432 -4.63 -12.90 -3.94
N ARG A 433 -4.09 -14.04 -4.41
CA ARG A 433 -4.82 -15.26 -4.80
C ARG A 433 -4.60 -16.40 -3.80
N GLU A 434 -3.34 -16.64 -3.43
CA GLU A 434 -2.92 -17.72 -2.55
C GLU A 434 -2.11 -17.13 -1.40
N MET A 435 -2.73 -17.13 -0.21
CA MET A 435 -2.17 -16.57 1.02
C MET A 435 -0.87 -17.25 1.48
N LEU A 436 -0.57 -18.46 1.00
CA LEU A 436 0.73 -19.10 1.19
C LEU A 436 1.85 -18.56 0.29
N SER A 437 1.54 -17.80 -0.76
CA SER A 437 2.55 -17.14 -1.59
C SER A 437 3.24 -16.02 -0.81
N SER A 438 4.55 -15.85 -1.00
CA SER A 438 5.29 -14.70 -0.48
C SER A 438 5.48 -13.58 -1.51
N THR A 439 4.96 -13.76 -2.73
CA THR A 439 5.22 -12.88 -3.88
C THR A 439 3.93 -12.38 -4.51
N LEU A 440 3.94 -11.11 -4.91
CA LEU A 440 2.97 -10.56 -5.85
C LEU A 440 3.23 -11.12 -7.25
N CYS A 441 2.18 -11.29 -8.06
CA CYS A 441 2.35 -11.57 -9.48
C CYS A 441 2.91 -10.35 -10.22
N PRO A 442 3.43 -10.49 -11.46
CA PRO A 442 4.03 -9.37 -12.18
C PRO A 442 3.05 -8.19 -12.38
N ILE A 443 1.76 -8.46 -12.53
CA ILE A 443 0.71 -7.44 -12.69
C ILE A 443 0.53 -6.65 -11.38
N CYS A 444 0.47 -7.33 -10.24
CA CYS A 444 0.39 -6.69 -8.93
C CYS A 444 1.67 -5.94 -8.57
N THR A 445 2.84 -6.45 -8.97
CA THR A 445 4.14 -5.76 -8.84
C THR A 445 4.19 -4.50 -9.71
N GLU A 446 3.69 -4.56 -10.94
CA GLU A 446 3.58 -3.42 -11.85
C GLU A 446 2.62 -2.35 -11.31
N ALA A 447 1.46 -2.76 -10.78
CA ALA A 447 0.51 -1.87 -10.11
C ALA A 447 1.11 -1.21 -8.86
N LEU A 448 1.88 -1.94 -8.06
CA LEU A 448 2.61 -1.40 -6.91
C LEU A 448 3.62 -0.33 -7.33
N TRP A 449 4.46 -0.61 -8.33
CA TRP A 449 5.39 0.36 -8.90
C TRP A 449 4.65 1.59 -9.48
N ARG A 450 3.53 1.40 -10.17
CA ARG A 450 2.68 2.50 -10.66
C ARG A 450 2.08 3.33 -9.53
N ASN A 451 1.45 2.74 -8.52
CA ASN A 451 0.77 3.50 -7.49
C ASN A 451 1.76 4.34 -6.65
N LEU A 452 2.97 3.82 -6.43
CA LEU A 452 4.05 4.52 -5.73
C LEU A 452 4.79 5.57 -6.59
N LEU A 453 4.58 5.67 -7.91
CA LEU A 453 5.26 6.67 -8.77
C LEU A 453 4.33 7.47 -9.69
N SER A 454 3.05 7.12 -9.77
CA SER A 454 2.01 7.96 -10.36
C SER A 454 1.79 9.22 -9.52
N SER A 455 1.22 10.26 -10.11
CA SER A 455 0.78 11.49 -9.45
C SER A 455 -0.64 11.43 -8.85
N ALA A 456 -1.29 10.26 -8.85
CA ALA A 456 -2.72 10.10 -8.51
C ALA A 456 -3.03 9.34 -7.20
N GLY A 457 -2.05 8.65 -6.60
CA GLY A 457 -2.19 7.96 -5.30
C GLY A 457 -2.18 8.91 -4.08
N ALA A 458 -2.37 8.37 -2.88
CA ALA A 458 -2.45 9.17 -1.65
C ALA A 458 -1.13 9.86 -1.23
N ALA A 459 0.01 9.36 -1.70
CA ALA A 459 1.37 9.86 -1.42
C ALA A 459 2.00 10.59 -2.63
N ALA A 460 1.23 10.73 -3.71
CA ALA A 460 1.73 10.68 -5.07
C ALA A 460 2.36 11.95 -5.64
N SER A 461 1.98 13.14 -5.16
CA SER A 461 2.54 14.41 -5.63
C SER A 461 3.98 14.64 -5.19
N ARG A 462 4.56 13.73 -4.40
CA ARG A 462 5.84 13.94 -3.71
C ARG A 462 6.97 13.04 -4.21
N ILE A 463 6.67 11.86 -4.74
CA ILE A 463 7.66 10.78 -4.87
C ILE A 463 8.53 11.01 -6.11
N SER A 464 9.85 10.96 -5.93
CA SER A 464 10.82 11.26 -6.99
C SER A 464 12.01 10.31 -6.97
N LEU A 465 12.47 9.90 -8.15
CA LEU A 465 13.72 9.14 -8.32
C LEU A 465 14.96 10.03 -8.16
N LEU A 466 14.76 11.36 -8.14
CA LEU A 466 15.76 12.41 -7.95
C LEU A 466 15.40 13.21 -6.69
N HIS A 467 16.21 13.11 -5.64
CA HIS A 467 15.93 13.71 -4.33
C HIS A 467 16.36 15.19 -4.25
N TRP A 468 17.55 15.49 -4.79
CA TRP A 468 18.09 16.85 -4.92
C TRP A 468 19.16 16.90 -6.00
N VAL A 469 19.42 18.10 -6.52
CA VAL A 469 20.60 18.41 -7.35
C VAL A 469 21.34 19.59 -6.73
N ARG A 470 22.67 19.52 -6.81
CA ARG A 470 23.61 20.50 -6.27
C ARG A 470 24.64 20.88 -7.33
N LEU A 471 24.95 22.17 -7.38
CA LEU A 471 25.96 22.73 -8.28
C LEU A 471 27.09 23.33 -7.47
N SER A 472 28.32 23.09 -7.92
CA SER A 472 29.53 23.68 -7.35
C SER A 472 30.59 23.90 -8.44
N SER A 473 31.50 24.85 -8.21
CA SER A 473 32.63 25.08 -9.11
C SER A 473 33.82 24.21 -8.72
N ALA A 474 34.26 23.31 -9.61
CA ALA A 474 35.46 22.52 -9.41
C ALA A 474 36.71 23.27 -9.92
N ARG A 475 37.59 23.67 -9.00
CA ARG A 475 38.94 24.18 -9.34
C ARG A 475 39.94 23.03 -9.34
N ARG A 476 40.56 22.75 -10.50
CA ARG A 476 41.58 21.71 -10.63
C ARG A 476 42.99 22.33 -10.61
N GLY A 477 43.74 22.10 -9.54
CA GLY A 477 45.20 22.27 -9.53
C GLY A 477 45.75 23.70 -9.58
N GLY A 478 45.10 24.67 -8.93
CA GLY A 478 45.70 25.98 -8.61
C GLY A 478 45.99 26.93 -9.79
N ARG A 479 45.68 26.56 -11.04
CA ARG A 479 45.77 27.44 -12.22
C ARG A 479 44.38 27.90 -12.68
N PRO A 480 44.20 29.15 -13.16
CA PRO A 480 42.86 29.67 -13.49
C PRO A 480 42.19 29.11 -14.77
N SER A 481 42.88 28.26 -15.54
CA SER A 481 42.39 27.77 -16.83
C SER A 481 41.39 26.62 -16.68
N ALA A 482 40.15 26.85 -17.14
CA ALA A 482 39.01 25.92 -17.13
C ALA A 482 38.50 25.51 -15.74
N ALA A 483 37.79 26.42 -15.07
CA ALA A 483 36.86 26.06 -14.00
C ALA A 483 35.79 25.11 -14.54
N GLN A 484 35.69 23.90 -13.98
CA GLN A 484 34.68 22.91 -14.37
C GLN A 484 33.42 23.10 -13.52
N THR A 485 32.24 22.86 -14.10
CA THR A 485 31.00 22.81 -13.32
C THR A 485 30.84 21.38 -12.81
N ARG A 486 30.72 21.22 -11.48
CA ARG A 486 30.44 19.95 -10.82
C ARG A 486 28.94 19.87 -10.55
N ILE A 487 28.33 18.81 -11.06
CA ILE A 487 26.92 18.49 -10.84
C ILE A 487 26.88 17.26 -9.94
N GLU A 488 26.32 17.42 -8.74
CA GLU A 488 26.04 16.33 -7.82
C GLU A 488 24.52 16.12 -7.74
N ALA A 489 24.05 14.89 -7.87
CA ALA A 489 22.63 14.54 -7.81
C ALA A 489 22.41 13.40 -6.84
N ALA A 490 21.51 13.57 -5.86
CA ALA A 490 21.04 12.47 -5.05
C ALA A 490 19.87 11.78 -5.74
N VAL A 491 19.98 10.46 -5.91
CA VAL A 491 18.96 9.62 -6.55
C VAL A 491 18.48 8.53 -5.60
N ALA A 492 17.29 8.01 -5.89
CA ALA A 492 16.75 6.84 -5.21
C ALA A 492 17.76 5.68 -5.31
N PRO A 493 18.02 4.94 -4.21
CA PRO A 493 19.04 3.88 -4.19
C PRO A 493 18.55 2.66 -4.97
N LEU A 494 18.61 2.73 -6.29
CA LEU A 494 18.11 1.75 -7.27
C LEU A 494 19.23 1.18 -8.14
N GLY A 495 19.03 -0.03 -8.66
CA GLY A 495 19.91 -0.69 -9.63
C GLY A 495 21.34 -0.86 -9.11
N ALA A 496 22.28 -0.12 -9.70
CA ALA A 496 23.69 -0.15 -9.31
C ALA A 496 23.94 0.45 -7.92
N PHE A 497 23.05 1.32 -7.44
CA PHE A 497 23.16 2.08 -6.19
C PHE A 497 22.60 1.35 -4.96
N ARG A 498 21.83 0.26 -5.15
CA ARG A 498 21.39 -0.61 -4.04
C ARG A 498 22.57 -1.35 -3.40
N ARG A 499 22.58 -1.40 -2.07
CA ARG A 499 23.45 -2.32 -1.29
C ARG A 499 23.13 -3.79 -1.59
N ALA A 500 21.84 -4.13 -1.68
CA ALA A 500 21.36 -5.46 -2.05
C ALA A 500 20.68 -5.39 -3.44
N ARG A 501 21.39 -5.86 -4.48
CA ARG A 501 20.96 -5.70 -5.88
C ARG A 501 19.77 -6.57 -6.26
N VAL A 502 18.81 -5.99 -6.98
CA VAL A 502 17.82 -6.70 -7.79
C VAL A 502 18.47 -6.94 -9.18
N PRO A 503 18.68 -8.20 -9.63
CA PRO A 503 19.50 -8.48 -10.82
C PRO A 503 19.03 -7.83 -12.13
N THR A 504 17.72 -7.61 -12.25
CA THR A 504 17.01 -7.07 -13.41
C THR A 504 16.83 -5.55 -13.37
N GLU A 505 17.06 -4.91 -12.23
CA GLU A 505 16.81 -3.49 -12.01
C GLU A 505 18.00 -2.63 -12.50
N ARG A 506 17.70 -1.54 -13.21
CA ARG A 506 18.66 -0.58 -13.74
C ARG A 506 18.16 0.83 -13.47
N LEU A 507 19.07 1.68 -13.03
CA LEU A 507 18.87 3.13 -12.99
C LEU A 507 19.85 3.75 -14.00
N ARG A 508 19.34 4.61 -14.87
CA ARG A 508 20.13 5.50 -15.72
C ARG A 508 19.92 6.93 -15.25
N VAL A 509 20.99 7.70 -15.18
CA VAL A 509 20.95 9.13 -14.90
C VAL A 509 21.60 9.81 -16.09
N ARG A 510 20.83 10.62 -16.82
CA ARG A 510 21.28 11.30 -18.03
C ARG A 510 21.28 12.81 -17.80
N LEU A 511 22.32 13.48 -18.30
CA LEU A 511 22.41 14.93 -18.34
C LEU A 511 22.18 15.42 -19.77
N PHE A 512 21.36 16.45 -19.94
CA PHE A 512 21.15 17.17 -21.19
C PHE A 512 21.44 18.66 -21.00
N PRO A 513 22.14 19.33 -21.93
CA PRO A 513 22.09 20.79 -22.03
C PRO A 513 20.67 21.21 -22.46
N HIS A 514 20.23 22.39 -22.04
CA HIS A 514 18.92 22.94 -22.39
C HIS A 514 19.04 23.80 -23.65
N GLY A 515 18.26 23.50 -24.69
CA GLY A 515 18.27 24.21 -25.97
C GLY A 515 18.30 23.25 -27.16
N ASP A 516 19.01 22.14 -27.01
CA ASP A 516 18.82 21.00 -27.89
C ASP A 516 17.42 20.41 -27.69
N GLY A 517 16.70 20.19 -28.79
CA GLY A 517 15.39 19.54 -28.76
C GLY A 517 15.48 18.13 -28.16
N ALA A 518 14.33 17.50 -27.89
CA ALA A 518 14.24 16.21 -27.18
C ALA A 518 14.95 14.99 -27.83
N ALA A 519 15.73 15.20 -28.89
CA ALA A 519 16.52 14.21 -29.62
C ALA A 519 18.06 14.30 -29.37
N GLY A 520 18.55 15.22 -28.52
CA GLY A 520 19.98 15.27 -28.18
C GLY A 520 20.46 14.03 -27.41
N GLU A 521 21.64 13.49 -27.75
CA GLU A 521 22.25 12.36 -27.03
C GLU A 521 22.69 12.78 -25.61
N GLY A 522 21.82 12.52 -24.63
CA GLY A 522 22.13 12.78 -23.21
C GLY A 522 23.26 11.90 -22.70
N VAL A 523 24.17 12.48 -21.91
CA VAL A 523 25.34 11.77 -21.38
C VAL A 523 24.95 10.94 -20.16
N ASP A 524 25.19 9.63 -20.20
CA ASP A 524 25.06 8.73 -19.04
C ASP A 524 26.08 9.14 -17.96
N MET A 525 25.60 9.48 -16.76
CA MET A 525 26.47 9.81 -15.64
C MET A 525 27.27 8.58 -15.17
N PRO A 526 28.57 8.71 -14.85
CA PRO A 526 29.43 7.57 -14.56
C PRO A 526 28.95 6.77 -13.35
N ARG A 527 29.04 5.43 -13.45
CA ARG A 527 28.63 4.50 -12.39
C ARG A 527 29.46 4.58 -11.10
N SER A 528 30.52 5.40 -11.07
CA SER A 528 31.38 5.64 -9.91
C SER A 528 30.75 6.61 -8.90
N GLY A 529 29.53 6.30 -8.43
CA GLY A 529 28.97 6.95 -7.26
C GLY A 529 29.61 6.37 -6.00
N SER A 530 30.35 7.17 -5.24
CA SER A 530 30.66 6.81 -3.86
C SER A 530 29.38 6.94 -3.01
N GLN A 531 29.03 5.93 -2.21
CA GLN A 531 28.14 6.14 -1.06
C GLN A 531 28.86 7.02 -0.02
N ARG A 532 28.96 8.33 -0.30
CA ARG A 532 29.28 9.31 0.73
C ARG A 532 28.10 9.32 1.69
N ALA A 533 28.37 9.05 2.96
CA ALA A 533 27.42 9.26 4.05
C ALA A 533 27.23 10.76 4.32
N GLY A 534 26.76 11.50 3.31
CA GLY A 534 26.53 12.93 3.36
C GLY A 534 25.17 13.24 3.98
N GLY A 535 25.12 13.24 5.31
CA GLY A 535 23.98 13.73 6.10
C GLY A 535 22.77 12.78 6.14
N GLY A 536 22.63 12.06 7.27
CA GLY A 536 21.34 11.56 7.81
C GLY A 536 20.57 10.47 7.04
N ASP A 537 20.27 10.69 5.76
CA ASP A 537 18.97 10.30 5.19
C ASP A 537 19.03 9.19 4.13
N GLY A 538 20.14 8.45 4.04
CA GLY A 538 20.25 7.22 3.24
C GLY A 538 20.31 7.38 1.71
N ALA A 539 20.17 8.59 1.17
CA ALA A 539 20.24 8.88 -0.27
C ALA A 539 21.61 8.54 -0.89
N THR A 540 21.64 8.21 -2.19
CA THR A 540 22.89 7.96 -2.92
C THR A 540 23.23 9.09 -3.88
N ALA A 541 24.41 9.68 -3.74
CA ALA A 541 24.91 10.75 -4.61
C ALA A 541 25.66 10.21 -5.84
N VAL A 542 25.43 10.84 -6.99
CA VAL A 542 26.14 10.64 -8.26
C VAL A 542 26.76 11.97 -8.68
N GLU A 543 28.00 11.95 -9.19
CA GLU A 543 28.77 13.14 -9.55
C GLU A 543 29.17 13.11 -11.03
N LEU A 544 29.09 14.26 -11.71
CA LEU A 544 29.71 14.50 -13.01
C LEU A 544 30.43 15.85 -13.03
N LEU A 545 31.60 15.87 -13.67
CA LEU A 545 32.34 17.09 -14.00
C LEU A 545 32.09 17.44 -15.46
N VAL A 546 31.49 18.59 -15.71
CA VAL A 546 31.21 19.08 -17.07
C VAL A 546 32.19 20.22 -17.42
N PRO A 547 32.77 20.23 -18.63
CA PRO A 547 33.56 21.38 -19.09
C PRO A 547 32.71 22.66 -19.08
N ARG A 548 33.34 23.80 -18.74
CA ARG A 548 32.66 25.10 -18.86
C ARG A 548 32.30 25.34 -20.32
N MET A 549 31.01 25.45 -20.63
CA MET A 549 30.55 25.90 -21.94
C MET A 549 30.89 27.38 -22.13
N SER A 550 31.25 27.76 -23.35
CA SER A 550 31.56 29.15 -23.74
C SER A 550 30.31 30.03 -23.94
N ALA A 551 29.11 29.51 -23.65
CA ALA A 551 27.84 30.18 -23.88
C ALA A 551 27.48 31.23 -22.79
N PRO A 552 26.75 32.30 -23.13
CA PRO A 552 26.28 33.31 -22.18
C PRO A 552 25.32 32.71 -21.12
N ALA A 553 25.30 33.28 -19.92
CA ALA A 553 24.63 32.69 -18.75
C ALA A 553 23.12 32.39 -18.93
N ARG A 554 22.41 33.12 -19.79
CA ARG A 554 20.99 32.87 -20.09
C ARG A 554 20.71 31.55 -20.83
N GLU A 555 21.74 30.91 -21.38
CA GLU A 555 21.65 29.63 -22.12
C GLU A 555 22.21 28.45 -21.32
N ARG A 556 22.82 28.70 -20.14
CA ARG A 556 23.44 27.65 -19.31
C ARG A 556 22.44 26.95 -18.40
N CYS A 557 21.40 26.39 -19.00
CA CYS A 557 20.47 25.52 -18.29
C CYS A 557 20.76 24.04 -18.62
N TRP A 558 20.50 23.18 -17.65
CA TRP A 558 20.70 21.74 -17.73
C TRP A 558 19.42 21.04 -17.32
N ARG A 559 19.19 19.87 -17.88
CA ARG A 559 18.14 18.93 -17.49
C ARG A 559 18.79 17.63 -17.04
N VAL A 560 18.59 17.26 -15.77
CA VAL A 560 18.92 15.92 -15.27
C VAL A 560 17.67 15.07 -15.37
N ALA A 561 17.76 13.93 -16.05
CA ALA A 561 16.69 12.94 -16.12
C ALA A 561 17.15 11.61 -15.48
N VAL A 562 16.31 11.05 -14.62
CA VAL A 562 16.54 9.73 -14.00
C VAL A 562 15.50 8.76 -14.54
N GLU A 563 15.96 7.69 -15.20
CA GLU A 563 15.14 6.62 -15.79
C GLU A 563 15.37 5.32 -15.02
N VAL A 564 14.31 4.72 -14.47
CA VAL A 564 14.34 3.35 -13.93
C VAL A 564 13.76 2.36 -14.92
N SER A 565 14.38 1.18 -15.02
CA SER A 565 13.83 0.01 -15.73
C SER A 565 14.08 -1.26 -14.93
N THR A 566 13.14 -2.19 -14.95
CA THR A 566 13.27 -3.51 -14.31
C THR A 566 12.51 -4.55 -15.12
N ALA A 567 13.10 -5.74 -15.34
CA ALA A 567 12.39 -6.84 -16.01
C ALA A 567 11.26 -7.45 -15.15
N GLU A 568 11.10 -7.00 -13.90
CA GLU A 568 9.91 -7.28 -13.07
C GLU A 568 8.67 -6.53 -13.58
N VAL A 569 8.83 -5.56 -14.50
CA VAL A 569 7.74 -4.72 -15.02
C VAL A 569 7.87 -4.52 -16.54
N ARG A 570 6.84 -4.88 -17.33
CA ARG A 570 6.93 -4.84 -18.81
C ARG A 570 6.67 -3.46 -19.42
N SER A 571 5.90 -2.61 -18.76
CA SER A 571 5.41 -1.32 -19.29
C SER A 571 5.83 -0.13 -18.40
N PHE A 572 7.09 -0.11 -17.95
CA PHE A 572 7.53 0.83 -16.92
C PHE A 572 8.92 1.40 -17.18
N ALA A 573 8.93 2.61 -17.74
CA ALA A 573 10.01 3.57 -17.59
C ALA A 573 9.41 4.79 -16.88
N VAL A 574 9.87 5.07 -15.66
CA VAL A 574 9.54 6.31 -14.96
C VAL A 574 10.73 7.25 -15.09
N GLN A 575 10.44 8.47 -15.53
CA GLN A 575 11.41 9.53 -15.76
C GLN A 575 11.13 10.68 -14.81
N SER A 576 12.04 10.91 -13.85
CA SER A 576 12.05 12.14 -13.05
C SER A 576 13.00 13.14 -13.70
N GLU A 577 12.53 14.35 -13.99
CA GLU A 577 13.34 15.42 -14.59
C GLU A 577 13.45 16.65 -13.69
N LEU A 578 14.61 17.31 -13.70
CA LEU A 578 14.79 18.64 -13.12
C LEU A 578 15.55 19.55 -14.10
N CYS A 579 14.93 20.66 -14.47
CA CYS A 579 15.58 21.76 -15.19
C CYS A 579 16.15 22.79 -14.19
N PHE A 580 17.40 23.22 -14.37
CA PHE A 580 18.06 24.25 -13.56
C PHE A 580 19.08 25.04 -14.40
N CYS A 581 19.47 26.24 -13.94
CA CYS A 581 20.37 27.13 -14.69
C CYS A 581 21.51 27.68 -13.82
N GLU A 582 22.68 27.91 -14.42
CA GLU A 582 23.76 28.69 -13.78
C GLU A 582 23.36 30.17 -13.70
N ALA A 583 23.29 30.72 -12.48
CA ALA A 583 23.18 32.16 -12.29
C ALA A 583 24.59 32.80 -12.20
N GLU A 584 24.83 33.85 -12.98
CA GLU A 584 25.97 34.74 -12.72
C GLU A 584 25.62 35.73 -11.62
N ALA A 585 26.51 35.85 -10.63
CA ALA A 585 26.56 37.00 -9.75
C ALA A 585 27.11 38.19 -10.57
N GLY A 586 26.21 38.92 -11.23
CA GLY A 586 26.55 40.08 -12.03
C GLY A 586 26.69 41.33 -11.18
N LEU A 587 27.90 41.88 -11.10
CA LEU A 587 28.12 43.26 -10.66
C LEU A 587 27.78 44.19 -11.83
N GLU A 588 26.65 44.90 -11.76
CA GLU A 588 26.33 45.97 -12.70
C GLU A 588 27.01 47.28 -12.23
N TYR A 589 27.80 47.90 -13.11
CA TYR A 589 28.35 49.24 -12.87
C TYR A 589 27.30 50.29 -13.23
N GLY A 590 26.67 50.87 -12.20
CA GLY A 590 25.91 52.12 -12.33
C GLY A 590 26.82 53.35 -12.17
N GLU A 591 26.41 54.50 -12.70
CA GLU A 591 27.16 55.77 -12.59
C GLU A 591 27.36 56.29 -11.15
N TYR A 592 26.73 55.66 -10.15
CA TYR A 592 26.87 55.99 -8.73
C TYR A 592 27.18 54.76 -7.85
N GLY A 593 28.26 54.06 -8.18
CA GLY A 593 28.94 53.12 -7.29
C GLY A 593 28.42 51.67 -7.31
N LEU A 594 29.13 50.80 -6.59
CA LEU A 594 28.85 49.36 -6.48
C LEU A 594 27.51 49.10 -5.79
N GLN A 595 26.57 48.48 -6.49
CA GLN A 595 25.40 47.82 -5.89
C GLN A 595 25.46 46.32 -6.19
N ASP A 596 25.39 45.50 -5.13
CA ASP A 596 25.35 44.03 -5.26
C ASP A 596 23.92 43.60 -5.63
N VAL A 597 23.69 43.30 -6.90
CA VAL A 597 22.39 42.84 -7.40
C VAL A 597 22.35 41.32 -7.31
N SER A 598 21.96 40.80 -6.15
CA SER A 598 21.77 39.37 -5.90
C SER A 598 20.60 38.79 -6.73
N ARG A 599 20.84 38.51 -8.02
CA ARG A 599 19.89 37.78 -8.86
C ARG A 599 19.86 36.31 -8.44
N GLU A 600 18.80 35.94 -7.72
CA GLU A 600 18.52 34.55 -7.32
C GLU A 600 18.54 33.61 -8.53
N ALA A 601 19.08 32.40 -8.34
CA ALA A 601 19.01 31.35 -9.33
C ALA A 601 17.54 30.89 -9.48
N ARG A 602 16.91 31.25 -10.61
CA ARG A 602 15.52 30.87 -10.89
C ARG A 602 15.45 29.48 -11.52
N CYS A 603 14.87 28.53 -10.79
CA CYS A 603 14.31 27.33 -11.41
C CYS A 603 13.14 27.73 -12.30
N VAL A 604 13.16 27.31 -13.57
CA VAL A 604 12.03 27.45 -14.50
C VAL A 604 11.49 26.05 -14.77
N PRO A 605 10.20 25.77 -14.56
CA PRO A 605 9.58 24.51 -14.96
C PRO A 605 9.81 24.28 -16.46
N CYS A 606 10.28 23.08 -16.83
CA CYS A 606 10.51 22.73 -18.24
C CYS A 606 9.19 22.95 -19.03
N GLY A 607 9.22 23.80 -20.05
CA GLY A 607 8.01 24.43 -20.59
C GLY A 607 7.00 23.46 -21.21
N GLY A 608 5.77 23.48 -20.69
CA GLY A 608 4.58 22.85 -21.26
C GLY A 608 3.33 23.53 -20.72
N SER A 609 2.40 23.91 -21.59
CA SER A 609 1.17 24.61 -21.22
C SER A 609 0.16 23.68 -20.53
N GLY A 610 0.40 23.39 -19.24
CA GLY A 610 -0.41 22.41 -18.49
C GLY A 610 -0.02 22.23 -17.02
N ALA A 611 0.47 23.28 -16.35
CA ALA A 611 0.80 23.20 -14.92
C ALA A 611 -0.50 23.15 -14.07
N ALA A 612 -0.84 21.96 -13.58
CA ALA A 612 -1.88 21.79 -12.57
C ALA A 612 -1.40 22.40 -11.24
N ARG A 613 -2.00 23.50 -10.79
CA ARG A 613 -1.72 24.09 -9.48
C ARG A 613 -2.27 23.19 -8.37
N VAL A 614 -1.41 22.55 -7.57
CA VAL A 614 -1.86 21.85 -6.36
C VAL A 614 -1.79 22.81 -5.17
N ARG A 615 -2.92 23.44 -4.83
CA ARG A 615 -3.04 24.16 -3.55
C ARG A 615 -2.99 23.17 -2.39
N HIS A 616 -1.92 23.22 -1.60
CA HIS A 616 -1.89 22.64 -0.27
C HIS A 616 -2.36 23.68 0.77
N GLU A 617 -3.67 23.78 0.97
CA GLU A 617 -4.23 24.48 2.13
C GLU A 617 -4.16 23.58 3.36
N CYS A 618 -3.20 23.86 4.26
CA CYS A 618 -3.19 23.29 5.60
C CYS A 618 -3.71 24.39 6.56
N PRO A 619 -4.97 24.31 7.04
CA PRO A 619 -5.51 25.37 7.88
C PRO A 619 -4.96 25.28 9.29
N LEU A 620 -4.06 26.21 9.65
CA LEU A 620 -4.19 27.11 10.82
C LEU A 620 -2.90 27.97 10.99
N SER A 621 -3.07 29.30 10.86
CA SER A 621 -2.23 30.43 11.38
C SER A 621 -0.71 30.38 11.14
N GLU A 622 -0.10 31.34 10.45
CA GLU A 622 0.20 32.72 10.93
C GLU A 622 1.13 32.75 12.17
N GLU A 623 2.11 33.66 12.15
CA GLU A 623 3.22 33.85 13.11
C GLU A 623 4.45 32.91 13.00
N ALA A 624 5.32 33.20 12.04
CA ALA A 624 6.77 32.96 12.16
C ALA A 624 7.53 34.13 11.51
N GLY A 625 8.25 34.92 12.31
CA GLY A 625 8.91 36.15 11.86
C GLY A 625 10.17 35.92 11.01
N ALA A 626 10.55 36.93 10.23
CA ALA A 626 11.76 36.90 9.41
C ALA A 626 13.03 36.85 10.27
N ALA A 627 13.98 35.98 9.88
CA ALA A 627 15.32 35.93 10.45
C ALA A 627 16.35 36.26 9.35
N SER A 628 17.11 37.34 9.54
CA SER A 628 18.19 37.76 8.66
C SER A 628 19.47 36.93 8.91
N PHE A 629 20.06 36.36 7.86
CA PHE A 629 21.40 35.79 7.92
C PHE A 629 22.46 36.85 7.56
N GLY A 630 23.47 36.99 8.41
CA GLY A 630 24.58 37.93 8.23
C GLY A 630 25.79 37.35 7.48
N ASP A 631 26.77 38.21 7.21
CA ASP A 631 27.93 37.98 6.35
C ASP A 631 28.71 36.67 6.57
N ALA A 632 29.00 35.99 5.47
CA ALA A 632 30.01 34.94 5.37
C ALA A 632 30.78 35.07 4.04
N SER A 633 32.09 34.77 4.06
CA SER A 633 33.05 35.13 3.01
C SER A 633 32.80 34.48 1.64
N LEU A 634 32.92 35.28 0.58
CA LEU A 634 32.59 35.04 -0.84
C LEU A 634 33.39 33.94 -1.61
N ALA A 635 34.00 32.96 -0.96
CA ALA A 635 34.90 32.01 -1.63
C ALA A 635 34.20 30.80 -2.31
N ASP A 636 33.16 30.23 -1.68
CA ASP A 636 32.48 29.01 -2.15
C ASP A 636 30.95 29.18 -2.04
N ARG A 637 30.28 29.49 -3.16
CA ARG A 637 28.81 29.50 -3.24
C ARG A 637 28.30 28.12 -3.63
N GLU A 638 27.73 27.39 -2.65
CA GLU A 638 27.07 26.11 -2.87
C GLU A 638 25.55 26.30 -3.02
N CYS A 639 24.98 25.92 -4.17
CA CYS A 639 23.51 25.93 -4.36
C CYS A 639 22.96 24.51 -4.23
N THR A 640 22.27 24.22 -3.13
CA THR A 640 21.49 22.98 -2.92
C THR A 640 20.01 23.28 -3.18
N VAL A 641 19.39 22.60 -4.14
CA VAL A 641 17.94 22.74 -4.40
C VAL A 641 17.20 21.48 -3.93
N PRO A 642 16.49 21.52 -2.78
CA PRO A 642 15.58 20.45 -2.41
C PRO A 642 14.34 20.48 -3.32
N LEU A 643 13.88 19.32 -3.80
CA LEU A 643 12.63 19.25 -4.57
C LEU A 643 11.41 19.46 -3.64
N LEU A 644 10.89 20.69 -3.64
CA LEU A 644 9.51 21.01 -3.31
C LEU A 644 8.76 21.21 -4.64
N LEU A 645 7.99 20.21 -5.06
CA LEU A 645 7.15 20.30 -6.27
C LEU A 645 5.85 21.06 -5.99
N ALA A 646 5.35 21.74 -7.03
CA ALA A 646 4.23 22.69 -7.02
C ALA A 646 2.96 22.15 -7.71
#